data_AF-A0A1B6J9S9-F1
#
_entry.id   AF-A0A1B6J9S9-F1
#
_cell.length_a   1.000
_cell.length_b   1.000
_cell.length_c   1.000
_cell.angle_alpha   90.00
_cell.angle_beta   90.00
_cell.angle_gamma   90.00
#
_symmetry.space_group_name_H-M   'P 1'
#
loop_
_entity.id
_entity.type
_entity.pdbx_description
1 polymer ?
#
loop_
_entity_poly.entity_id
_entity_poly.type
_entity_poly.pdbx_seq_one_letter_code
_entity_poly.pdbx_strand_id
1 'polypeptide(L)'
;VLAYSVIMLTTDLHSPQVKNKMTKEQYIRLNRGISDNQDLPEEYLSQIYDEIAGHEIKMKSTSKPGKQVISSEKKRRLLWNMEMELISTAAKNLMESVSHVQAPFTSAKHLEHVRPMFRLAWTPFLAAFSVGLQDCDDPEIATLCLDGIRCAIRIACIFHMTLERDAYVQALARFTLLTANSPITEMKAKNIDTIKTLITVAHTDGNYLGSSWLDIIKCISHLETAQMVGTGVRPQFLSVTKSYPSSDTLSLSSLKLNMTSLDPSVKESIGETSSQSVVVAVDRIFTGSIRLDGDAIVDFVRALCQVSMDELAHATQPRMFSLQKIVEISYYNMGRIRLQWSRIWQVLGEHFNKVGCNPNEDIAIFALDSLRQLSMKFIEKGEFANFKFQKDFLRPFEHIMKKNRSRTIRDMVVRCIAQMVNSQAKNIRSGWKNIFSVFHLAASDHEEAIVEMAFQTTGHIVNNLYSLHFAIMVDSFQDAVKCLSEFACNASFPDTSMEAIRLIRTCADYVHQKPQLYSEYCLEDGSVSEEDRAWVRGWFPLLFELSCIVSRCKLDVRTRALTVLFEIVKTHGDAFRPHWWKDLFQVLFRIFDNMKLPEHHTEKAEWMTTTCNHALYAIVDVFTQYFDVLGPLLLSDLYVQL
;
A
#
# COMPACT_ATOMS: atom_id res chain seq x y z
N VAL A 1 -41.34 -31.20 38.35
CA VAL A 1 -42.39 -32.18 38.72
C VAL A 1 -43.78 -31.73 38.26
N LEU A 2 -44.26 -30.54 38.65
CA LEU A 2 -45.59 -30.03 38.24
C LEU A 2 -45.82 -30.00 36.71
N ALA A 3 -44.86 -29.51 35.91
CA ALA A 3 -44.99 -29.48 34.45
C ALA A 3 -45.21 -30.86 33.81
N TYR A 4 -44.61 -31.92 34.37
CA TYR A 4 -44.83 -33.29 33.92
C TYR A 4 -46.24 -33.78 34.29
N SER A 5 -46.71 -33.44 35.50
CA SER A 5 -48.08 -33.75 35.93
C SER A 5 -49.15 -33.10 35.04
N VAL A 6 -48.87 -31.90 34.53
CA VAL A 6 -49.76 -31.16 33.61
C VAL A 6 -49.85 -31.86 32.25
N ILE A 7 -48.72 -32.31 31.70
CA ILE A 7 -48.70 -33.06 30.44
C ILE A 7 -49.41 -34.42 30.60
N MET A 8 -49.17 -35.09 31.74
CA MET A 8 -49.84 -36.34 32.08
C MET A 8 -51.35 -36.14 32.22
N LEU A 9 -51.79 -35.09 32.91
CA LEU A 9 -53.20 -34.74 33.08
C LEU A 9 -53.88 -34.45 31.73
N THR A 10 -53.23 -33.70 30.83
CA THR A 10 -53.74 -33.47 29.47
C THR A 10 -53.92 -34.78 28.71
N THR A 11 -52.93 -35.68 28.81
CA THR A 11 -53.00 -36.99 28.15
C THR A 11 -54.09 -37.87 28.75
N ASP A 12 -54.23 -37.88 30.08
CA ASP A 12 -55.22 -38.68 30.79
C ASP A 12 -56.67 -38.21 30.52
N LEU A 13 -56.91 -36.89 30.55
CA LEU A 13 -58.23 -36.32 30.35
C LEU A 13 -58.70 -36.36 28.88
N HIS A 14 -57.79 -36.24 27.91
CA HIS A 14 -58.15 -36.06 26.49
C HIS A 14 -57.78 -37.24 25.58
N SER A 15 -56.95 -38.19 26.02
CA SER A 15 -56.65 -39.38 25.22
C SER A 15 -57.82 -40.38 25.22
N PRO A 16 -58.30 -40.84 24.05
CA PRO A 16 -59.38 -41.82 23.96
C PRO A 16 -58.97 -43.23 24.42
N GLN A 17 -57.67 -43.48 24.66
CA GLN A 17 -57.17 -44.78 25.13
C GLN A 17 -57.30 -44.96 26.65
N VAL A 18 -57.52 -43.89 27.40
CA VAL A 18 -57.66 -43.91 28.86
C VAL A 18 -59.13 -44.07 29.22
N LYS A 19 -59.51 -45.24 29.74
CA LYS A 19 -60.91 -45.56 30.07
C LYS A 19 -61.37 -44.97 31.41
N ASN A 20 -60.49 -44.90 32.40
CA ASN A 20 -60.76 -44.34 33.71
C ASN A 20 -59.93 -43.06 33.87
N LYS A 21 -60.59 -41.91 33.78
CA LYS A 21 -59.94 -40.60 33.86
C LYS A 21 -59.72 -40.19 35.32
N MET A 22 -58.58 -39.56 35.57
CA MET A 22 -58.19 -39.03 36.87
C MET A 22 -59.15 -37.92 37.28
N THR A 23 -59.71 -38.02 38.49
CA THR A 23 -60.58 -36.99 39.08
C THR A 23 -59.75 -35.83 39.64
N LYS A 24 -60.40 -34.69 39.88
CA LYS A 24 -59.78 -33.49 40.43
C LYS A 24 -59.11 -33.75 41.78
N GLU A 25 -59.78 -34.48 42.66
CA GLU A 25 -59.27 -34.84 43.99
C GLU A 25 -58.10 -35.83 43.93
N GLN A 26 -58.04 -36.65 42.87
CA GLN A 26 -56.91 -37.54 42.62
C GLN A 26 -55.71 -36.77 42.10
N TYR A 27 -55.92 -35.79 41.21
CA TYR A 27 -54.86 -34.92 40.69
C TYR A 27 -54.21 -34.07 41.80
N ILE A 28 -55.03 -33.52 42.71
CA ILE A 28 -54.55 -32.76 43.87
C ILE A 28 -53.73 -33.66 44.81
N ARG A 29 -54.21 -34.88 45.10
CA ARG A 29 -53.48 -35.85 45.94
C ARG A 29 -52.16 -36.29 45.31
N LEU A 30 -52.13 -36.50 44.00
CA LEU A 30 -50.94 -36.91 43.25
C LEU A 30 -49.82 -35.86 43.31
N ASN A 31 -50.18 -34.59 43.49
CA ASN A 31 -49.27 -33.46 43.52
C ASN A 31 -48.99 -32.93 44.95
N ARG A 32 -49.26 -33.72 45.99
CA ARG A 32 -48.84 -33.39 47.36
C ARG A 32 -47.32 -33.54 47.53
N GLY A 33 -46.71 -32.64 48.31
CA GLY A 33 -45.29 -32.66 48.65
C GLY A 33 -44.31 -32.28 47.53
N ILE A 34 -44.79 -31.83 46.35
CA ILE A 34 -43.93 -31.57 45.18
C ILE A 34 -43.19 -30.23 45.21
N SER A 35 -43.42 -29.39 46.23
CA SER A 35 -42.70 -28.13 46.44
C SER A 35 -41.83 -28.25 47.71
N ASP A 36 -40.65 -28.85 47.59
CA ASP A 36 -39.69 -29.04 48.69
C ASP A 36 -40.34 -29.62 49.97
N ASN A 37 -41.06 -30.74 49.84
CA ASN A 37 -41.83 -31.41 50.91
C ASN A 37 -43.02 -30.61 51.48
N GLN A 38 -43.45 -29.53 50.81
CA GLN A 38 -44.69 -28.81 51.11
C GLN A 38 -45.74 -29.02 50.01
N ASP A 39 -47.02 -28.96 50.41
CA ASP A 39 -48.15 -29.06 49.50
C ASP A 39 -48.40 -27.73 48.79
N LEU A 40 -48.66 -27.78 47.47
CA LEU A 40 -49.14 -26.62 46.74
C LEU A 40 -50.59 -26.29 47.15
N PRO A 41 -51.01 -25.02 47.09
CA PRO A 41 -52.38 -24.63 47.41
C PRO A 41 -53.41 -25.41 46.59
N GLU A 42 -54.44 -25.92 47.25
CA GLU A 42 -55.46 -26.76 46.63
C GLU A 42 -56.26 -26.02 45.56
N GLU A 43 -56.50 -24.72 45.75
CA GLU A 43 -57.14 -23.86 44.76
C GLU A 43 -56.32 -23.73 43.47
N TYR A 44 -54.99 -23.67 43.59
CA TYR A 44 -54.10 -23.53 42.43
C TYR A 44 -54.09 -24.80 41.58
N LEU A 45 -53.98 -25.98 42.21
CA LEU A 45 -54.07 -27.26 41.50
C LEU A 45 -55.48 -27.52 40.95
N SER A 46 -56.51 -27.04 41.64
CA SER A 46 -57.90 -27.09 41.19
C SER A 46 -58.13 -26.29 39.92
N GLN A 47 -57.58 -25.07 39.85
CA GLN A 47 -57.67 -24.22 38.67
C GLN A 47 -56.97 -24.85 37.46
N ILE A 48 -55.76 -25.38 37.66
CA ILE A 48 -55.01 -26.08 36.60
C ILE A 48 -55.82 -27.27 36.06
N TYR A 49 -56.46 -28.04 36.95
CA TYR A 49 -57.30 -29.16 36.52
C TYR A 49 -58.50 -28.71 35.69
N ASP A 50 -59.24 -27.71 36.15
CA ASP A 50 -60.43 -27.21 35.44
C ASP A 50 -60.06 -26.60 34.08
N GLU A 51 -58.94 -25.89 34.01
CA GLU A 51 -58.46 -25.26 32.78
C GLU A 51 -58.05 -26.30 31.73
N ILE A 52 -57.31 -27.34 32.13
CA ILE A 52 -56.91 -28.43 31.24
C ILE A 52 -58.11 -29.28 30.85
N ALA A 53 -59.06 -29.55 31.76
CA ALA A 53 -60.29 -30.26 31.44
C ALA A 53 -61.14 -29.51 30.41
N GLY A 54 -61.18 -28.18 30.49
CA GLY A 54 -61.89 -27.31 29.54
C GLY A 54 -61.16 -27.08 28.20
N HIS A 55 -59.83 -27.05 28.20
CA HIS A 55 -59.02 -26.70 27.03
C HIS A 55 -57.86 -27.68 26.84
N GLU A 56 -58.01 -28.61 25.88
CA GLU A 56 -56.94 -29.52 25.48
C GLU A 56 -55.74 -28.75 24.93
N ILE A 57 -54.55 -28.98 25.48
CA ILE A 57 -53.30 -28.42 24.98
C ILE A 57 -52.90 -29.15 23.69
N LYS A 58 -53.35 -28.64 22.55
CA LYS A 58 -52.96 -29.14 21.22
C LYS A 58 -51.62 -28.55 20.79
N MET A 59 -50.62 -29.40 20.52
CA MET A 59 -49.45 -28.95 19.75
C MET A 59 -49.87 -28.66 18.31
N LYS A 60 -49.52 -27.48 17.78
CA LYS A 60 -49.59 -27.20 16.34
C LYS A 60 -48.76 -28.25 15.62
N SER A 61 -49.39 -29.07 14.77
CA SER A 61 -48.69 -30.01 13.92
C SER A 61 -47.74 -29.25 13.00
N THR A 62 -46.44 -29.26 13.29
CA THR A 62 -45.43 -28.91 12.31
C THR A 62 -45.37 -30.06 11.31
N SER A 63 -46.26 -30.04 10.33
CA SER A 63 -46.13 -30.87 9.14
C SER A 63 -44.85 -30.44 8.42
N LYS A 64 -43.74 -31.13 8.67
CA LYS A 64 -42.63 -31.15 7.72
C LYS A 64 -43.20 -31.78 6.45
N PRO A 65 -43.26 -31.07 5.30
CA PRO A 65 -43.60 -31.75 4.07
C PRO A 65 -42.45 -32.70 3.76
N GLY A 66 -42.78 -33.98 3.68
CA GLY A 66 -41.86 -35.00 3.17
C GLY A 66 -41.35 -34.58 1.80
N LYS A 67 -40.09 -34.96 1.52
CA LYS A 67 -39.40 -34.78 0.24
C LYS A 67 -40.31 -35.16 -0.93
N GLN A 68 -40.99 -34.19 -1.52
CA GLN A 68 -41.40 -34.25 -2.92
C GLN A 68 -40.45 -33.35 -3.70
N VAL A 69 -39.70 -33.96 -4.61
CA VAL A 69 -38.89 -33.25 -5.60
C VAL A 69 -39.87 -32.51 -6.51
N ILE A 70 -40.02 -31.20 -6.32
CA ILE A 70 -40.85 -30.35 -7.17
C ILE A 70 -40.06 -30.06 -8.46
N SER A 71 -40.44 -30.67 -9.58
CA SER A 71 -39.68 -30.61 -10.84
C SER A 71 -39.93 -29.37 -11.71
N SER A 72 -40.65 -28.35 -11.21
CA SER A 72 -40.99 -27.15 -11.98
C SER A 72 -40.64 -25.88 -11.21
N GLU A 73 -39.71 -25.12 -11.78
CA GLU A 73 -39.24 -23.83 -11.26
C GLU A 73 -40.37 -22.80 -11.09
N LYS A 74 -41.38 -22.85 -11.98
CA LYS A 74 -42.60 -22.03 -11.86
C LYS A 74 -43.40 -22.36 -10.60
N LYS A 75 -43.52 -23.64 -10.24
CA LYS A 75 -44.27 -24.07 -9.05
C LYS A 75 -43.54 -23.72 -7.75
N ARG A 76 -42.20 -23.74 -7.77
CA ARG A 76 -41.36 -23.28 -6.66
C ARG A 76 -41.50 -21.78 -6.43
N ARG A 77 -41.48 -20.95 -7.49
CA ARG A 77 -41.76 -19.50 -7.38
C ARG A 77 -43.16 -19.23 -6.87
N LEU A 78 -44.15 -19.99 -7.32
CA LEU A 78 -45.54 -19.78 -6.90
C LEU A 78 -45.72 -20.09 -5.41
N LEU A 79 -45.15 -21.18 -4.92
CA LEU A 79 -45.18 -21.55 -3.50
C LEU A 79 -44.43 -20.52 -2.64
N TRP A 80 -43.27 -20.03 -3.10
CA TRP A 80 -42.54 -18.97 -2.43
C TRP A 80 -43.33 -17.65 -2.38
N ASN A 81 -43.98 -17.27 -3.47
CA ASN A 81 -44.83 -16.08 -3.52
C ASN A 81 -46.01 -16.20 -2.56
N MET A 82 -46.64 -17.38 -2.50
CA MET A 82 -47.75 -17.66 -1.61
C MET A 82 -47.30 -17.66 -0.13
N GLU A 83 -46.10 -18.19 0.15
CA GLU A 83 -45.50 -18.18 1.49
C GLU A 83 -45.08 -16.77 1.91
N MET A 84 -44.57 -15.94 0.98
CA MET A 84 -44.29 -14.52 1.20
C MET A 84 -45.57 -13.71 1.42
N GLU A 85 -46.64 -14.02 0.69
CA GLU A 85 -47.94 -13.36 0.86
C GLU A 85 -48.57 -13.72 2.22
N LEU A 86 -48.42 -14.97 2.66
CA LEU A 86 -48.80 -15.42 4.01
C LEU A 86 -47.96 -14.75 5.11
N ILE A 87 -46.65 -14.61 4.90
CA ILE A 87 -45.76 -13.90 5.83
C ILE A 87 -46.09 -12.40 5.85
N SER A 88 -46.39 -11.80 4.70
CA SER A 88 -46.79 -10.40 4.57
C SER A 88 -48.13 -10.12 5.26
N THR A 89 -49.13 -10.96 5.04
CA THR A 89 -50.43 -10.86 5.75
C THR A 89 -50.29 -11.16 7.23
N ALA A 90 -49.48 -12.14 7.64
CA ALA A 90 -49.19 -12.40 9.04
C ALA A 90 -48.46 -11.21 9.70
N ALA A 91 -47.48 -10.60 9.02
CA ALA A 91 -46.78 -9.41 9.49
C ALA A 91 -47.71 -8.19 9.58
N LYS A 92 -48.59 -8.01 8.59
CA LYS A 92 -49.63 -6.97 8.59
C LYS A 92 -50.61 -7.16 9.74
N ASN A 93 -51.11 -8.38 9.96
CA ASN A 93 -52.00 -8.71 11.08
C ASN A 93 -51.28 -8.59 12.43
N LEU A 94 -49.98 -8.89 12.50
CA LEU A 94 -49.18 -8.67 13.71
C LEU A 94 -48.99 -7.16 13.98
N MET A 95 -48.71 -6.35 12.95
CA MET A 95 -48.63 -4.89 13.07
C MET A 95 -49.99 -4.27 13.46
N GLU A 96 -51.09 -4.75 12.88
CA GLU A 96 -52.46 -4.31 13.19
C GLU A 96 -52.93 -4.79 14.57
N SER A 97 -52.48 -5.94 15.06
CA SER A 97 -52.79 -6.40 16.43
C SER A 97 -51.96 -5.69 17.49
N VAL A 98 -50.73 -5.26 17.18
CA VAL A 98 -49.88 -4.46 18.06
C VAL A 98 -50.25 -2.97 18.04
N SER A 99 -50.85 -2.45 16.96
CA SER A 99 -51.28 -1.05 16.86
C SER A 99 -52.42 -0.69 17.83
N HIS A 100 -53.20 -1.68 18.29
CA HIS A 100 -54.26 -1.52 19.28
C HIS A 100 -53.79 -1.70 20.74
N VAL A 101 -52.54 -2.07 20.97
CA VAL A 101 -51.95 -2.10 22.32
C VAL A 101 -51.50 -0.67 22.64
N GLN A 102 -52.22 0.01 23.55
CA GLN A 102 -51.77 1.28 24.13
C GLN A 102 -50.52 1.04 25.01
N ALA A 103 -49.38 0.82 24.37
CA ALA A 103 -48.10 0.92 25.05
C ALA A 103 -47.79 2.42 25.28
N PRO A 104 -47.29 2.83 26.45
CA PRO A 104 -46.84 4.20 26.65
C PRO A 104 -45.63 4.47 25.74
N PHE A 105 -45.86 5.13 24.61
CA PHE A 105 -44.79 5.57 23.72
C PHE A 105 -44.14 6.83 24.29
N THR A 106 -42.87 6.73 24.66
CA THR A 106 -42.04 7.88 25.04
C THR A 106 -41.43 8.53 23.80
N SER A 107 -41.60 9.84 23.64
CA SER A 107 -40.95 10.59 22.56
C SER A 107 -39.44 10.70 22.82
N ALA A 108 -38.66 9.99 22.02
CA ALA A 108 -37.20 10.07 22.00
C ALA A 108 -36.75 11.33 21.25
N LYS A 109 -35.97 12.21 21.90
CA LYS A 109 -35.47 13.47 21.32
C LYS A 109 -33.98 13.45 20.98
N HIS A 110 -33.23 12.46 21.48
CA HIS A 110 -31.79 12.39 21.30
C HIS A 110 -31.41 11.60 20.03
N LEU A 111 -30.44 12.10 19.25
CA LEU A 111 -30.04 11.48 17.97
C LEU A 111 -29.49 10.06 18.16
N GLU A 112 -28.85 9.78 19.30
CA GLU A 112 -28.27 8.47 19.63
C GLU A 112 -29.28 7.31 19.64
N HIS A 113 -30.58 7.59 19.75
CA HIS A 113 -31.61 6.56 19.66
C HIS A 113 -31.74 5.97 18.25
N VAL A 114 -31.28 6.70 17.21
CA VAL A 114 -31.36 6.23 15.82
C VAL A 114 -30.48 5.00 15.59
N ARG A 115 -29.28 4.96 16.18
CA ARG A 115 -28.34 3.83 16.03
C ARG A 115 -28.95 2.47 16.44
N PRO A 116 -29.45 2.27 17.67
CA PRO A 116 -30.06 0.99 18.06
C PRO A 116 -31.36 0.69 17.29
N MET A 117 -32.15 1.71 16.94
CA MET A 117 -33.36 1.50 16.13
C MET A 117 -33.00 0.98 14.74
N PHE A 118 -32.03 1.61 14.08
CA PHE A 118 -31.57 1.19 12.75
C PHE A 118 -30.89 -0.19 12.80
N ARG A 119 -30.14 -0.49 13.87
CA ARG A 119 -29.51 -1.81 14.07
C ARG A 119 -30.51 -2.98 14.07
N LEU A 120 -31.76 -2.75 14.44
CA LEU A 120 -32.82 -3.76 14.39
C LEU A 120 -33.54 -3.80 13.03
N ALA A 121 -33.61 -2.66 12.34
CA ALA A 121 -34.44 -2.49 11.14
C ALA A 121 -33.67 -2.59 9.81
N TRP A 122 -32.34 -2.53 9.82
CA TRP A 122 -31.55 -2.44 8.59
C TRP A 122 -31.64 -3.71 7.72
N THR A 123 -31.72 -4.92 8.29
CA THR A 123 -31.80 -6.13 7.46
C THR A 123 -33.13 -6.26 6.71
N PRO A 124 -34.32 -6.02 7.31
CA PRO A 124 -35.57 -5.96 6.54
C PRO A 124 -35.57 -4.82 5.50
N PHE A 125 -35.01 -3.66 5.82
CA PHE A 125 -34.92 -2.55 4.88
C PHE A 125 -34.06 -2.90 3.67
N LEU A 126 -32.87 -3.46 3.90
CA LEU A 126 -31.98 -3.91 2.84
C LEU A 126 -32.67 -4.95 1.94
N ALA A 127 -33.37 -5.91 2.54
CA ALA A 127 -34.11 -6.92 1.79
C ALA A 127 -35.23 -6.30 0.94
N ALA A 128 -36.04 -5.41 1.52
CA ALA A 128 -37.13 -4.75 0.83
C ALA A 128 -36.64 -3.92 -0.37
N PHE A 129 -35.60 -3.10 -0.17
CA PHE A 129 -35.02 -2.30 -1.26
C PHE A 129 -34.37 -3.17 -2.34
N SER A 130 -33.70 -4.26 -1.94
CA SER A 130 -33.04 -5.17 -2.88
C SER A 130 -34.05 -5.92 -3.75
N VAL A 131 -35.16 -6.41 -3.17
CA VAL A 131 -36.23 -7.07 -3.93
C VAL A 131 -36.91 -6.07 -4.87
N GLY A 132 -37.19 -4.85 -4.39
CA GLY A 132 -37.75 -3.79 -5.23
C GLY A 132 -36.87 -3.47 -6.45
N LEU A 133 -35.55 -3.36 -6.26
CA LEU A 133 -34.60 -3.11 -7.35
C LEU A 133 -34.43 -4.29 -8.31
N GLN A 134 -34.51 -5.53 -7.80
CA GLN A 134 -34.32 -6.73 -8.60
C GLN A 134 -35.54 -7.04 -9.46
N ASP A 135 -36.71 -7.13 -8.83
CA ASP A 135 -37.92 -7.73 -9.42
C ASP A 135 -38.88 -6.68 -10.02
N CYS A 136 -38.71 -5.40 -9.71
CA CYS A 136 -39.51 -4.33 -10.28
C CYS A 136 -38.75 -3.57 -11.38
N ASP A 137 -39.43 -3.28 -12.49
CA ASP A 137 -38.94 -2.44 -13.59
C ASP A 137 -39.61 -1.05 -13.61
N ASP A 138 -40.43 -0.73 -12.60
CA ASP A 138 -41.04 0.59 -12.43
C ASP A 138 -39.97 1.62 -11.99
N PRO A 139 -39.79 2.73 -12.73
CA PRO A 139 -38.78 3.74 -12.41
C PRO A 139 -39.05 4.46 -11.08
N GLU A 140 -40.31 4.63 -10.65
CA GLU A 140 -40.62 5.29 -9.38
C GLU A 140 -40.21 4.40 -8.20
N ILE A 141 -40.52 3.11 -8.28
CA ILE A 141 -40.14 2.13 -7.25
C ILE A 141 -38.61 2.00 -7.19
N ALA A 142 -37.94 1.92 -8.34
CA ALA A 142 -36.49 1.88 -8.40
C ALA A 142 -35.85 3.12 -7.73
N THR A 143 -36.39 4.32 -8.01
CA THR A 143 -35.91 5.57 -7.41
C THR A 143 -36.09 5.56 -5.89
N LEU A 144 -37.26 5.17 -5.39
CA LEU A 144 -37.53 5.08 -3.95
C LEU A 144 -36.62 4.06 -3.25
N CYS A 145 -36.34 2.92 -3.89
CA CYS A 145 -35.42 1.92 -3.35
C CYS A 145 -33.97 2.45 -3.31
N LEU A 146 -33.51 3.14 -4.36
CA LEU A 146 -32.19 3.76 -4.39
C LEU A 146 -32.03 4.85 -3.34
N ASP A 147 -33.05 5.71 -3.17
CA ASP A 147 -33.07 6.71 -2.12
C ASP A 147 -33.08 6.09 -0.72
N GLY A 148 -33.85 5.00 -0.53
CA GLY A 148 -33.85 4.23 0.71
C GLY A 148 -32.47 3.68 1.06
N ILE A 149 -31.77 3.08 0.09
CA ILE A 149 -30.39 2.60 0.26
C ILE A 149 -29.44 3.76 0.56
N ARG A 150 -29.54 4.88 -0.18
CA ARG A 150 -28.71 6.07 0.05
C ARG A 150 -28.87 6.63 1.46
N CYS A 151 -30.10 6.76 1.93
CA CYS A 151 -30.39 7.20 3.30
C CYS A 151 -29.89 6.20 4.35
N ALA A 152 -30.04 4.90 4.11
CA ALA A 152 -29.53 3.86 4.99
C ALA A 152 -27.99 3.89 5.11
N ILE A 153 -27.28 4.09 3.99
CA ILE A 153 -25.83 4.29 3.99
C ILE A 153 -25.46 5.53 4.80
N ARG A 154 -26.17 6.65 4.60
CA ARG A 154 -25.92 7.90 5.33
C ARG A 154 -26.06 7.71 6.84
N ILE A 155 -27.10 7.01 7.30
CA ILE A 155 -27.28 6.67 8.72
C ILE A 155 -26.10 5.83 9.21
N ALA A 156 -25.76 4.75 8.48
CA ALA A 156 -24.66 3.88 8.86
C ALA A 156 -23.31 4.62 8.94
N CYS A 157 -23.07 5.55 8.02
CA CYS A 157 -21.90 6.43 7.99
C CYS A 157 -21.84 7.36 9.21
N ILE A 158 -22.93 8.09 9.52
CA ILE A 158 -23.00 9.02 10.65
C ILE A 158 -22.76 8.30 11.99
N PHE A 159 -23.28 7.09 12.15
CA PHE A 159 -23.20 6.32 13.39
C PHE A 159 -22.04 5.32 13.44
N HIS A 160 -21.12 5.37 12.46
CA HIS A 160 -19.97 4.47 12.34
C HIS A 160 -20.34 2.97 12.43
N MET A 161 -21.44 2.60 11.78
CA MET A 161 -21.98 1.23 11.71
C MET A 161 -21.36 0.49 10.52
N THR A 162 -20.16 -0.06 10.71
CA THR A 162 -19.31 -0.59 9.63
C THR A 162 -19.95 -1.76 8.87
N LEU A 163 -20.56 -2.71 9.59
CA LEU A 163 -21.18 -3.89 8.98
C LEU A 163 -22.37 -3.51 8.11
N GLU A 164 -23.23 -2.65 8.62
CA GLU A 164 -24.42 -2.16 7.94
C GLU A 164 -24.03 -1.33 6.71
N ARG A 165 -23.09 -0.41 6.88
CA ARG A 165 -22.55 0.41 5.78
C ARG A 165 -22.00 -0.46 4.66
N ASP A 166 -21.11 -1.39 4.99
CA ASP A 166 -20.47 -2.28 4.00
C ASP A 166 -21.52 -3.13 3.27
N ALA A 167 -22.54 -3.65 3.97
CA ALA A 167 -23.62 -4.42 3.36
C ALA A 167 -24.47 -3.61 2.37
N TYR A 168 -24.87 -2.38 2.71
CA TYR A 168 -25.63 -1.53 1.79
C TYR A 168 -24.80 -1.08 0.59
N VAL A 169 -23.52 -0.71 0.79
CA VAL A 169 -22.64 -0.31 -0.32
C VAL A 169 -22.37 -1.50 -1.25
N GLN A 170 -22.13 -2.70 -0.71
CA GLN A 170 -21.97 -3.91 -1.52
C GLN A 170 -23.24 -4.27 -2.31
N ALA A 171 -24.42 -4.12 -1.70
CA ALA A 171 -25.68 -4.31 -2.39
C ALA A 171 -25.83 -3.32 -3.56
N LEU A 172 -25.56 -2.03 -3.32
CA LEU A 172 -25.60 -1.00 -4.35
C LEU A 172 -24.59 -1.29 -5.48
N ALA A 173 -23.35 -1.67 -5.11
CA ALA A 173 -22.31 -2.06 -6.06
C ALA A 173 -22.73 -3.25 -6.92
N ARG A 174 -23.39 -4.26 -6.36
CA ARG A 174 -23.90 -5.42 -7.09
C ARG A 174 -25.02 -5.04 -8.07
N PHE A 175 -25.93 -4.15 -7.67
CA PHE A 175 -27.02 -3.69 -8.53
C PHE A 175 -26.56 -2.82 -9.70
N THR A 176 -25.32 -2.34 -9.73
CA THR A 176 -24.75 -1.71 -10.94
C THR A 176 -24.58 -2.69 -12.10
N LEU A 177 -24.56 -4.01 -11.84
CA LEU A 177 -24.21 -5.08 -12.78
C LEU A 177 -22.81 -4.98 -13.39
N LEU A 178 -21.97 -4.05 -12.93
CA LEU A 178 -20.59 -3.89 -13.39
C LEU A 178 -19.62 -4.88 -12.74
N THR A 179 -19.92 -5.31 -11.50
CA THR A 179 -19.05 -6.19 -10.70
C THR A 179 -19.44 -7.66 -10.75
N ALA A 180 -20.64 -7.97 -11.24
CA ALA A 180 -21.07 -9.33 -11.52
C ALA A 180 -20.50 -9.76 -12.88
N ASN A 181 -20.16 -11.04 -13.07
CA ASN A 181 -19.81 -11.63 -14.37
C ASN A 181 -21.00 -11.63 -15.37
N SER A 182 -21.96 -10.73 -15.19
CA SER A 182 -23.13 -10.54 -16.04
C SER A 182 -22.71 -9.83 -17.33
N PRO A 183 -23.21 -10.27 -18.49
CA PRO A 183 -22.94 -9.59 -19.73
C PRO A 183 -23.53 -8.18 -19.69
N ILE A 184 -22.74 -7.17 -20.11
CA ILE A 184 -23.13 -5.74 -20.17
C ILE A 184 -24.46 -5.53 -20.93
N THR A 185 -24.85 -6.49 -21.77
CA THR A 185 -26.11 -6.53 -22.51
C THR A 185 -27.38 -6.58 -21.65
N GLU A 186 -27.28 -6.86 -20.36
CA GLU A 186 -28.42 -6.91 -19.42
C GLU A 186 -28.69 -5.59 -18.68
N MET A 187 -27.88 -4.54 -18.90
CA MET A 187 -28.04 -3.26 -18.20
C MET A 187 -29.32 -2.51 -18.61
N LYS A 188 -30.12 -2.12 -17.62
CA LYS A 188 -31.30 -1.26 -17.76
C LYS A 188 -31.06 0.12 -17.14
N ALA A 189 -31.98 1.07 -17.37
CA ALA A 189 -31.95 2.41 -16.80
C ALA A 189 -31.75 2.42 -15.27
N LYS A 190 -32.43 1.53 -14.54
CA LYS A 190 -32.26 1.38 -13.08
C LYS A 190 -30.83 1.07 -12.64
N ASN A 191 -30.05 0.36 -13.45
CA ASN A 191 -28.64 0.06 -13.16
C ASN A 191 -27.77 1.30 -13.35
N ILE A 192 -28.09 2.16 -14.32
CA ILE A 192 -27.42 3.45 -14.54
C ILE A 192 -27.72 4.39 -13.38
N ASP A 193 -28.97 4.44 -12.91
CA ASP A 193 -29.35 5.25 -11.74
C ASP A 193 -28.73 4.70 -10.45
N THR A 194 -28.49 3.39 -10.37
CA THR A 194 -27.69 2.78 -9.30
C THR A 194 -26.25 3.30 -9.32
N ILE A 195 -25.61 3.39 -10.50
CA ILE A 195 -24.26 3.95 -10.66
C ILE A 195 -24.22 5.42 -10.22
N LYS A 196 -25.19 6.24 -10.66
CA LYS A 196 -25.30 7.66 -10.24
C LYS A 196 -25.48 7.78 -8.73
N THR A 197 -26.29 6.90 -8.13
CA THR A 197 -26.51 6.86 -6.67
C THR A 197 -25.22 6.49 -5.94
N LEU A 198 -24.47 5.49 -6.42
CA LEU A 198 -23.18 5.10 -5.85
C LEU A 198 -22.15 6.24 -5.90
N ILE A 199 -22.07 6.96 -7.02
CA ILE A 199 -21.20 8.14 -7.16
C ILE A 199 -21.63 9.27 -6.21
N THR A 200 -22.95 9.46 -6.05
CA THR A 200 -23.50 10.46 -5.11
C THR A 200 -23.14 10.12 -3.67
N VAL A 201 -23.23 8.84 -3.27
CA VAL A 201 -22.76 8.36 -1.97
C VAL A 201 -21.26 8.63 -1.80
N ALA A 202 -20.43 8.27 -2.79
CA ALA A 202 -18.99 8.54 -2.75
C ALA A 202 -18.66 10.03 -2.54
N HIS A 203 -19.44 10.92 -3.17
CA HIS A 203 -19.26 12.36 -3.06
C HIS A 203 -19.72 12.95 -1.71
N THR A 204 -20.84 12.48 -1.18
CA THR A 204 -21.49 13.06 0.02
C THR A 204 -21.03 12.43 1.34
N ASP A 205 -20.69 11.14 1.31
CA ASP A 205 -20.32 10.34 2.47
C ASP A 205 -18.83 9.94 2.50
N GLY A 206 -18.01 10.48 1.58
CA GLY A 206 -16.62 10.10 1.36
C GLY A 206 -15.74 9.93 2.62
N ASN A 207 -15.94 10.79 3.64
CA ASN A 207 -15.19 10.75 4.89
C ASN A 207 -15.53 9.56 5.81
N TYR A 208 -16.66 8.90 5.58
CA TYR A 208 -17.21 7.88 6.48
C TYR A 208 -17.26 6.48 5.84
N LEU A 209 -16.84 6.34 4.59
CA LEU A 209 -16.93 5.10 3.82
C LEU A 209 -15.92 4.03 4.24
N GLY A 210 -14.75 4.40 4.76
CA GLY A 210 -13.73 3.45 5.21
C GLY A 210 -13.45 2.34 4.18
N SER A 211 -13.58 1.08 4.59
CA SER A 211 -13.41 -0.12 3.74
C SER A 211 -14.33 -0.15 2.51
N SER A 212 -15.52 0.47 2.57
CA SER A 212 -16.48 0.47 1.46
C SER A 212 -15.98 1.25 0.23
N TRP A 213 -14.92 2.06 0.37
CA TRP A 213 -14.25 2.66 -0.78
C TRP A 213 -13.78 1.63 -1.81
N LEU A 214 -13.41 0.41 -1.38
CA LEU A 214 -12.96 -0.64 -2.27
C LEU A 214 -14.04 -1.03 -3.28
N ASP A 215 -15.28 -1.25 -2.82
CA ASP A 215 -16.40 -1.63 -3.68
C ASP A 215 -16.75 -0.51 -4.68
N ILE A 216 -16.70 0.74 -4.22
CA ILE A 216 -16.96 1.91 -5.07
C ILE A 216 -15.90 2.05 -6.16
N ILE A 217 -14.61 1.96 -5.80
CA ILE A 217 -13.52 2.10 -6.77
C ILE A 217 -13.51 0.94 -7.77
N LYS A 218 -13.86 -0.29 -7.34
CA LYS A 218 -14.08 -1.43 -8.26
C LYS A 218 -15.19 -1.13 -9.26
N CYS A 219 -16.33 -0.62 -8.80
CA CYS A 219 -17.40 -0.21 -9.69
C CYS A 219 -16.95 0.87 -10.70
N ILE A 220 -16.17 1.86 -10.27
CA ILE A 220 -15.64 2.92 -11.16
C ILE A 220 -14.66 2.34 -12.19
N SER A 221 -13.78 1.44 -11.78
CA SER A 221 -12.85 0.75 -12.68
C SER A 221 -13.58 -0.08 -13.75
N HIS A 222 -14.61 -0.81 -13.35
CA HIS A 222 -15.42 -1.61 -14.28
C HIS A 222 -16.32 -0.73 -15.16
N LEU A 223 -16.81 0.39 -14.64
CA LEU A 223 -17.55 1.40 -15.41
C LEU A 223 -16.71 1.92 -16.58
N GLU A 224 -15.45 2.28 -16.32
CA GLU A 224 -14.53 2.72 -17.37
C GLU A 224 -14.28 1.61 -18.42
N THR A 225 -14.17 0.35 -17.97
CA THR A 225 -14.07 -0.81 -18.89
C THR A 225 -15.28 -0.87 -19.83
N ALA A 226 -16.48 -0.73 -19.28
CA ALA A 226 -17.72 -0.76 -20.05
C ALA A 226 -17.81 0.40 -21.05
N GLN A 227 -17.35 1.60 -20.66
CA GLN A 227 -17.31 2.78 -21.54
C GLN A 227 -16.33 2.60 -22.71
N MET A 228 -15.16 1.99 -22.50
CA MET A 228 -14.21 1.68 -23.58
C MET A 228 -14.76 0.66 -24.58
N VAL A 229 -15.45 -0.37 -24.09
CA VAL A 229 -16.12 -1.36 -24.98
C VAL A 229 -17.19 -0.69 -25.83
N GLY A 230 -17.95 0.26 -25.26
CA GLY A 230 -19.01 1.00 -25.95
C GLY A 230 -18.52 1.96 -27.02
N THR A 231 -17.38 2.62 -26.79
CA THR A 231 -16.82 3.62 -27.70
C THR A 231 -15.92 3.01 -28.78
N GLY A 232 -15.58 1.72 -28.68
CA GLY A 232 -14.71 1.02 -29.63
C GLY A 232 -13.24 1.49 -29.60
N VAL A 233 -12.88 2.37 -28.66
CA VAL A 233 -11.52 2.86 -28.45
C VAL A 233 -10.82 1.88 -27.52
N ARG A 234 -9.93 1.03 -28.06
CA ARG A 234 -8.95 0.33 -27.22
C ARG A 234 -8.03 1.37 -26.58
N PRO A 235 -7.48 1.12 -25.38
CA PRO A 235 -6.41 1.95 -24.85
C PRO A 235 -5.19 1.79 -25.77
N GLN A 236 -5.11 2.66 -26.79
CA GLN A 236 -3.89 2.90 -27.52
C GLN A 236 -2.94 3.47 -26.48
N PHE A 237 -1.85 2.76 -26.18
CA PHE A 237 -0.74 3.28 -25.40
C PHE A 237 -0.48 4.72 -25.85
N LEU A 238 -0.77 5.69 -24.98
CA LEU A 238 -0.27 7.06 -25.13
C LEU A 238 1.24 6.99 -24.86
N SER A 239 1.96 6.53 -25.88
CA SER A 239 3.41 6.62 -25.99
C SER A 239 3.77 8.11 -26.05
N VAL A 240 3.90 8.75 -24.90
CA VAL A 240 4.40 10.14 -24.77
C VAL A 240 5.92 10.22 -24.95
N THR A 241 6.61 9.12 -25.26
CA THR A 241 8.07 9.13 -25.46
C THR A 241 8.49 8.40 -26.74
N LYS A 242 8.35 9.06 -27.90
CA LYS A 242 9.21 8.77 -29.06
C LYS A 242 9.70 10.08 -29.67
N SER A 243 10.85 10.54 -29.18
CA SER A 243 11.71 11.49 -29.88
C SER A 243 13.00 10.77 -30.29
N TYR A 244 12.92 9.86 -31.27
CA TYR A 244 14.07 9.38 -32.05
C TYR A 244 13.57 9.01 -33.46
N PRO A 245 14.16 9.53 -34.55
CA PRO A 245 13.73 9.23 -35.91
C PRO A 245 14.47 8.01 -36.43
N SER A 246 13.75 6.90 -36.64
CA SER A 246 14.25 5.80 -37.46
C SER A 246 13.11 5.22 -38.29
N SER A 247 13.29 5.24 -39.60
CA SER A 247 12.53 4.51 -40.61
C SER A 247 12.39 3.04 -40.20
N ASP A 248 11.15 2.53 -40.19
CA ASP A 248 10.78 1.37 -41.01
C ASP A 248 9.30 1.01 -40.82
N THR A 249 8.60 1.04 -41.95
CA THR A 249 7.20 0.67 -42.15
C THR A 249 7.03 -0.83 -42.16
N LEU A 250 6.35 -1.41 -41.16
CA LEU A 250 5.80 -2.77 -41.23
C LEU A 250 4.40 -2.86 -40.58
N SER A 251 3.41 -2.84 -41.48
CA SER A 251 2.09 -3.51 -41.49
C SER A 251 1.32 -3.75 -40.18
N LEU A 252 0.37 -2.84 -39.90
CA LEU A 252 -0.74 -3.02 -38.96
C LEU A 252 -1.99 -3.56 -39.70
N SER A 253 -2.13 -4.88 -39.79
CA SER A 253 -3.41 -5.53 -40.14
C SER A 253 -4.07 -6.09 -38.89
N SER A 254 -4.60 -5.18 -38.08
CA SER A 254 -5.40 -5.46 -36.89
C SER A 254 -6.74 -6.12 -37.24
N LEU A 255 -6.99 -7.27 -36.60
CA LEU A 255 -8.27 -7.96 -36.49
C LEU A 255 -9.38 -6.97 -36.04
N LYS A 256 -10.18 -6.51 -37.01
CA LYS A 256 -11.46 -5.84 -36.77
C LYS A 256 -12.44 -6.86 -36.19
N LEU A 257 -12.66 -6.85 -34.88
CA LEU A 257 -13.86 -7.48 -34.32
C LEU A 257 -15.05 -6.60 -34.72
N ASN A 258 -15.92 -7.14 -35.57
CA ASN A 258 -17.12 -6.50 -36.09
C ASN A 258 -18.03 -6.05 -34.94
N MET A 259 -18.20 -4.74 -34.78
CA MET A 259 -19.10 -4.11 -33.81
C MET A 259 -20.47 -3.75 -34.41
N THR A 260 -20.84 -4.47 -35.46
CA THR A 260 -22.10 -4.33 -36.19
C THR A 260 -23.21 -5.25 -35.68
N SER A 261 -22.95 -6.13 -34.70
CA SER A 261 -23.90 -7.14 -34.22
C SER A 261 -24.50 -6.88 -32.83
N LEU A 262 -24.25 -5.73 -32.19
CA LEU A 262 -24.90 -5.38 -30.91
C LEU A 262 -26.25 -4.69 -31.14
N ASP A 263 -27.25 -5.11 -30.35
CA ASP A 263 -28.63 -4.61 -30.36
C ASP A 263 -28.70 -3.08 -30.14
N PRO A 264 -29.62 -2.33 -30.78
CA PRO A 264 -29.69 -0.87 -30.67
C PRO A 264 -29.92 -0.37 -29.23
N SER A 265 -30.73 -1.08 -28.45
CA SER A 265 -31.01 -0.78 -27.04
C SER A 265 -29.77 -0.93 -26.13
N VAL A 266 -28.88 -1.86 -26.47
CA VAL A 266 -27.59 -2.05 -25.77
C VAL A 266 -26.63 -0.91 -26.09
N LYS A 267 -26.66 -0.38 -27.32
CA LYS A 267 -25.87 0.81 -27.69
C LYS A 267 -26.36 2.08 -26.98
N GLU A 268 -27.67 2.22 -26.78
CA GLU A 268 -28.27 3.36 -26.08
C GLU A 268 -27.95 3.35 -24.57
N SER A 269 -28.10 2.21 -23.90
CA SER A 269 -27.75 2.04 -22.47
C SER A 269 -26.25 2.19 -22.17
N ILE A 270 -25.37 1.72 -23.08
CA ILE A 270 -23.92 1.96 -23.00
C ILE A 270 -23.58 3.43 -23.33
N GLY A 271 -24.33 4.06 -24.26
CA GLY A 271 -24.27 5.50 -24.56
C GLY A 271 -24.61 6.39 -23.36
N GLU A 272 -25.63 6.04 -22.57
CA GLU A 272 -25.99 6.76 -21.34
C GLU A 272 -24.95 6.59 -20.23
N THR A 273 -24.35 5.40 -20.13
CA THR A 273 -23.26 5.11 -19.18
C THR A 273 -21.99 5.90 -19.53
N SER A 274 -21.77 6.15 -20.82
CA SER A 274 -20.72 7.03 -21.36
C SER A 274 -21.16 8.50 -21.46
N SER A 275 -22.33 8.86 -20.90
CA SER A 275 -22.78 10.25 -20.89
C SER A 275 -21.77 11.14 -20.19
N GLN A 276 -21.58 12.35 -20.74
CA GLN A 276 -20.67 13.35 -20.19
C GLN A 276 -20.95 13.63 -18.69
N SER A 277 -22.22 13.51 -18.27
CA SER A 277 -22.62 13.68 -16.87
C SER A 277 -21.97 12.66 -15.92
N VAL A 278 -21.92 11.38 -16.29
CA VAL A 278 -21.36 10.30 -15.47
C VAL A 278 -19.83 10.39 -15.45
N VAL A 279 -19.20 10.66 -16.61
CA VAL A 279 -17.75 10.85 -16.71
C VAL A 279 -17.28 12.01 -15.82
N VAL A 280 -17.98 13.16 -15.87
CA VAL A 280 -17.69 14.31 -15.01
C VAL A 280 -17.91 13.98 -13.54
N ALA A 281 -18.93 13.19 -13.21
CA ALA A 281 -19.20 12.81 -11.82
C ALA A 281 -18.12 11.88 -11.26
N VAL A 282 -17.59 10.95 -12.05
CA VAL A 282 -16.44 10.11 -11.68
C VAL A 282 -15.17 10.95 -11.48
N ASP A 283 -14.88 11.86 -12.41
CA ASP A 283 -13.70 12.74 -12.29
C ASP A 283 -13.76 13.63 -11.04
N ARG A 284 -14.98 14.07 -10.66
CA ARG A 284 -15.23 14.81 -9.40
C ARG A 284 -14.93 14.02 -8.14
N ILE A 285 -14.93 12.68 -8.17
CA ILE A 285 -14.50 11.85 -7.03
C ILE A 285 -12.98 11.99 -6.87
N PHE A 286 -12.22 11.78 -7.95
CA PHE A 286 -10.75 11.84 -7.91
C PHE A 286 -10.22 13.24 -7.62
N THR A 287 -10.73 14.26 -8.32
CA THR A 287 -10.40 15.66 -8.02
C THR A 287 -10.91 16.10 -6.64
N GLY A 288 -12.02 15.52 -6.19
CA GLY A 288 -12.60 15.72 -4.86
C GLY A 288 -11.81 15.08 -3.72
N SER A 289 -10.83 14.23 -4.00
CA SER A 289 -9.98 13.57 -2.99
C SER A 289 -9.30 14.57 -2.04
N ILE A 290 -9.05 15.81 -2.47
CA ILE A 290 -8.50 16.89 -1.64
C ILE A 290 -9.41 17.29 -0.47
N ARG A 291 -10.72 17.04 -0.58
CA ARG A 291 -11.71 17.35 0.46
C ARG A 291 -11.86 16.24 1.50
N LEU A 292 -11.30 15.06 1.24
CA LEU A 292 -11.30 13.97 2.21
C LEU A 292 -10.45 14.35 3.43
N ASP A 293 -10.86 13.90 4.61
CA ASP A 293 -10.04 14.07 5.81
C ASP A 293 -8.80 13.16 5.79
N GLY A 294 -7.99 13.23 6.85
CA GLY A 294 -6.71 12.53 6.92
C GLY A 294 -6.81 11.01 7.00
N ASP A 295 -7.92 10.46 7.51
CA ASP A 295 -8.12 9.02 7.62
C ASP A 295 -8.80 8.49 6.36
N ALA A 296 -9.84 9.17 5.89
CA ALA A 296 -10.60 8.79 4.70
C ALA A 296 -9.75 8.79 3.43
N ILE A 297 -8.82 9.73 3.26
CA ILE A 297 -7.92 9.74 2.09
C ILE A 297 -7.00 8.51 2.08
N VAL A 298 -6.59 8.01 3.24
CA VAL A 298 -5.72 6.82 3.33
C VAL A 298 -6.51 5.58 2.93
N ASP A 299 -7.76 5.46 3.37
CA ASP A 299 -8.65 4.36 2.97
C ASP A 299 -8.97 4.41 1.48
N PHE A 300 -9.24 5.60 0.93
CA PHE A 300 -9.42 5.83 -0.50
C PHE A 300 -8.20 5.40 -1.32
N VAL A 301 -7.01 5.82 -0.93
CA VAL A 301 -5.75 5.47 -1.62
C VAL A 301 -5.47 3.98 -1.51
N ARG A 302 -5.73 3.35 -0.36
CA ARG A 302 -5.56 1.90 -0.19
C ARG A 302 -6.50 1.11 -1.09
N ALA A 303 -7.77 1.51 -1.15
CA ALA A 303 -8.75 0.91 -2.06
C ALA A 303 -8.29 1.02 -3.51
N LEU A 304 -7.83 2.20 -3.93
CA LEU A 304 -7.36 2.41 -5.30
C LEU A 304 -6.09 1.62 -5.64
N CYS A 305 -5.11 1.56 -4.74
CA CYS A 305 -3.92 0.73 -4.92
C CYS A 305 -4.28 -0.76 -5.05
N GLN A 306 -5.28 -1.24 -4.30
CA GLN A 306 -5.75 -2.62 -4.43
C GLN A 306 -6.38 -2.87 -5.81
N VAL A 307 -7.29 -1.99 -6.25
CA VAL A 307 -7.93 -2.12 -7.57
C VAL A 307 -6.91 -2.02 -8.69
N SER A 308 -5.90 -1.15 -8.56
CA SER A 308 -4.79 -1.10 -9.50
C SER A 308 -4.00 -2.41 -9.54
N MET A 309 -3.78 -3.09 -8.42
CA MET A 309 -3.10 -4.39 -8.46
C MET A 309 -3.96 -5.46 -9.13
N ASP A 310 -5.27 -5.46 -8.87
CA ASP A 310 -6.21 -6.38 -9.51
C ASP A 310 -6.23 -6.16 -11.04
N GLU A 311 -6.24 -4.90 -11.50
CA GLU A 311 -6.19 -4.51 -12.92
C GLU A 311 -4.90 -4.97 -13.63
N LEU A 312 -3.76 -4.88 -12.95
CA LEU A 312 -2.44 -5.22 -13.50
C LEU A 312 -2.17 -6.73 -13.46
N ALA A 313 -2.89 -7.49 -12.64
CA ALA A 313 -2.75 -8.94 -12.54
C ALA A 313 -3.37 -9.71 -13.72
N HIS A 314 -4.18 -9.05 -14.56
CA HIS A 314 -4.79 -9.68 -15.74
C HIS A 314 -3.73 -10.03 -16.80
N ALA A 315 -3.49 -11.33 -16.98
CA ALA A 315 -2.40 -11.85 -17.82
C ALA A 315 -2.53 -11.56 -19.33
N THR A 316 -3.75 -11.38 -19.85
CA THR A 316 -3.99 -11.23 -21.30
C THR A 316 -4.06 -9.77 -21.74
N GLN A 317 -4.56 -8.86 -20.89
CA GLN A 317 -4.66 -7.43 -21.15
C GLN A 317 -4.60 -6.65 -19.82
N PRO A 318 -3.40 -6.28 -19.34
CA PRO A 318 -3.27 -5.48 -18.13
C PRO A 318 -3.85 -4.08 -18.36
N ARG A 319 -4.60 -3.56 -17.38
CA ARG A 319 -5.17 -2.21 -17.43
C ARG A 319 -4.42 -1.30 -16.46
N MET A 320 -4.18 -0.07 -16.88
CA MET A 320 -3.43 0.93 -16.09
C MET A 320 -4.31 2.09 -15.62
N PHE A 321 -5.65 1.97 -15.71
CA PHE A 321 -6.57 3.05 -15.38
C PHE A 321 -6.38 3.52 -13.93
N SER A 322 -6.43 2.60 -12.97
CA SER A 322 -6.25 2.94 -11.57
C SER A 322 -4.84 3.41 -11.26
N LEU A 323 -3.82 2.88 -11.97
CA LEU A 323 -2.44 3.35 -11.84
C LEU A 323 -2.30 4.81 -12.30
N GLN A 324 -2.92 5.20 -13.41
CA GLN A 324 -2.96 6.60 -13.87
C GLN A 324 -3.67 7.49 -12.84
N LYS A 325 -4.80 7.04 -12.30
CA LYS A 325 -5.50 7.78 -11.24
C LYS A 325 -4.66 7.94 -9.98
N ILE A 326 -3.90 6.92 -9.57
CA ILE A 326 -2.95 7.03 -8.45
C ILE A 326 -1.99 8.20 -8.65
N VAL A 327 -1.46 8.39 -9.87
CA VAL A 327 -0.56 9.50 -10.18
C VAL A 327 -1.28 10.86 -10.04
N GLU A 328 -2.47 10.99 -10.62
CA GLU A 328 -3.28 12.22 -10.50
C GLU A 328 -3.59 12.59 -9.04
N ILE A 329 -4.03 11.61 -8.24
CA ILE A 329 -4.41 11.83 -6.84
C ILE A 329 -3.18 12.18 -6.00
N SER A 330 -2.02 11.59 -6.33
CA SER A 330 -0.75 11.96 -5.71
C SER A 330 -0.42 13.44 -5.94
N TYR A 331 -0.67 13.95 -7.16
CA TYR A 331 -0.53 15.36 -7.48
C TYR A 331 -1.52 16.25 -6.73
N TYR A 332 -2.79 15.86 -6.65
CA TYR A 332 -3.80 16.68 -5.96
C TYR A 332 -3.55 16.76 -4.45
N ASN A 333 -3.03 15.69 -3.84
CA ASN A 333 -2.92 15.57 -2.38
C ASN A 333 -1.52 15.89 -1.82
N MET A 334 -0.51 16.14 -2.67
CA MET A 334 0.84 16.51 -2.20
C MET A 334 0.92 17.84 -1.45
N GLY A 335 -0.16 18.63 -1.43
CA GLY A 335 -0.28 19.87 -0.64
C GLY A 335 -0.78 19.66 0.80
N ARG A 336 -1.16 18.44 1.18
CA ARG A 336 -1.68 18.14 2.52
C ARG A 336 -0.62 18.32 3.61
N ILE A 337 -1.09 18.40 4.86
CA ILE A 337 -0.20 18.40 6.02
C ILE A 337 0.68 17.15 6.01
N ARG A 338 1.93 17.30 6.47
CA ARG A 338 2.97 16.28 6.32
C ARG A 338 2.60 14.93 6.93
N LEU A 339 1.95 14.92 8.09
CA LEU A 339 1.53 13.68 8.76
C LEU A 339 0.53 12.88 7.91
N GLN A 340 -0.43 13.56 7.28
CA GLN A 340 -1.38 12.91 6.38
C GLN A 340 -0.69 12.42 5.11
N TRP A 341 0.16 13.26 4.50
CA TRP A 341 0.91 12.87 3.31
C TRP A 341 1.83 11.68 3.55
N SER A 342 2.51 11.61 4.70
CA SER A 342 3.38 10.49 5.07
C SER A 342 2.59 9.17 5.12
N ARG A 343 1.38 9.17 5.70
CA ARG A 343 0.49 8.00 5.72
C ARG A 343 0.00 7.61 4.32
N ILE A 344 -0.33 8.59 3.48
CA ILE A 344 -0.68 8.36 2.06
C ILE A 344 0.52 7.73 1.33
N TRP A 345 1.71 8.31 1.48
CA TRP A 345 2.93 7.85 0.82
C TRP A 345 3.37 6.47 1.28
N GLN A 346 3.12 6.09 2.53
CA GLN A 346 3.39 4.72 2.98
C GLN A 346 2.66 3.69 2.12
N VAL A 347 1.40 3.95 1.75
CA VAL A 347 0.62 3.08 0.87
C VAL A 347 1.09 3.19 -0.58
N LEU A 348 1.25 4.42 -1.09
CA LEU A 348 1.67 4.67 -2.47
C LEU A 348 3.07 4.13 -2.77
N GLY A 349 4.04 4.37 -1.88
CA GLY A 349 5.42 3.91 -2.02
C GLY A 349 5.52 2.39 -2.04
N GLU A 350 4.74 1.68 -1.22
CA GLU A 350 4.65 0.22 -1.28
C GLU A 350 4.05 -0.24 -2.62
N HIS A 351 3.03 0.46 -3.11
CA HIS A 351 2.43 0.17 -4.41
C HIS A 351 3.42 0.39 -5.56
N PHE A 352 4.12 1.53 -5.60
CA PHE A 352 5.16 1.81 -6.61
C PHE A 352 6.32 0.79 -6.56
N ASN A 353 6.70 0.30 -5.37
CA ASN A 353 7.69 -0.78 -5.26
C ASN A 353 7.22 -2.05 -5.98
N LYS A 354 5.95 -2.45 -5.79
CA LYS A 354 5.39 -3.64 -6.43
C LYS A 354 5.25 -3.46 -7.94
N VAL A 355 4.69 -2.33 -8.38
CA VAL A 355 4.43 -2.06 -9.81
C VAL A 355 5.72 -1.81 -10.59
N GLY A 356 6.70 -1.11 -10.01
CA GLY A 356 8.02 -0.91 -10.63
C GLY A 356 8.85 -2.19 -10.79
N CYS A 357 8.46 -3.27 -10.11
CA CYS A 357 9.02 -4.61 -10.26
C CYS A 357 8.10 -5.56 -11.04
N ASN A 358 7.10 -5.05 -11.76
CA ASN A 358 6.20 -5.87 -12.56
C ASN A 358 6.99 -6.58 -13.69
N PRO A 359 6.68 -7.86 -14.02
CA PRO A 359 7.30 -8.57 -15.14
C PRO A 359 7.08 -7.90 -16.50
N ASN A 360 5.97 -7.16 -16.66
CA ASN A 360 5.71 -6.38 -17.85
C ASN A 360 6.51 -5.06 -17.78
N GLU A 361 7.48 -4.91 -18.67
CA GLU A 361 8.35 -3.74 -18.73
C GLU A 361 7.58 -2.44 -18.98
N ASP A 362 6.52 -2.44 -19.79
CA ASP A 362 5.74 -1.23 -20.08
C ASP A 362 5.07 -0.66 -18.82
N ILE A 363 4.55 -1.56 -17.97
CA ILE A 363 3.94 -1.19 -16.69
C ILE A 363 4.99 -0.62 -15.74
N ALA A 364 6.15 -1.28 -15.65
CA ALA A 364 7.25 -0.84 -14.80
C ALA A 364 7.84 0.50 -15.27
N ILE A 365 7.97 0.72 -16.59
CA ILE A 365 8.42 1.98 -17.20
C ILE A 365 7.43 3.09 -16.86
N PHE A 366 6.12 2.86 -17.03
CA PHE A 366 5.10 3.85 -16.68
C PHE A 366 5.16 4.23 -15.20
N ALA A 367 5.29 3.24 -14.31
CA ALA A 367 5.37 3.47 -12.87
C ALA A 367 6.64 4.24 -12.48
N LEU A 368 7.79 3.91 -13.08
CA LEU A 368 9.05 4.62 -12.86
C LEU A 368 9.00 6.06 -13.36
N ASP A 369 8.45 6.30 -14.56
CA ASP A 369 8.32 7.64 -15.08
C ASP A 369 7.37 8.49 -14.22
N SER A 370 6.25 7.90 -13.80
CA SER A 370 5.31 8.54 -12.88
C SER A 370 5.97 8.90 -11.55
N LEU A 371 6.73 7.97 -10.97
CA LEU A 371 7.51 8.20 -9.75
C LEU A 371 8.53 9.32 -9.95
N ARG A 372 9.21 9.39 -11.12
CA ARG A 372 10.15 10.46 -11.48
C ARG A 372 9.45 11.82 -11.49
N GLN A 373 8.34 11.94 -12.20
CA GLN A 373 7.59 13.20 -12.31
C GLN A 373 7.12 13.70 -10.94
N LEU A 374 6.53 12.81 -10.13
CA LEU A 374 6.11 13.11 -8.76
C LEU A 374 7.31 13.54 -7.89
N SER A 375 8.45 12.86 -8.02
CA SER A 375 9.68 13.18 -7.28
C SER A 375 10.21 14.55 -7.62
N MET A 376 10.29 14.91 -8.91
CA MET A 376 10.74 16.24 -9.33
C MET A 376 9.85 17.33 -8.74
N LYS A 377 8.53 17.17 -8.82
CA LYS A 377 7.55 18.12 -8.30
C LYS A 377 7.56 18.22 -6.78
N PHE A 378 7.86 17.13 -6.09
CA PHE A 378 7.96 17.12 -4.65
C PHE A 378 9.28 17.75 -4.15
N ILE A 379 10.38 17.49 -4.84
CA ILE A 379 11.69 18.13 -4.57
C ILE A 379 11.61 19.65 -4.79
N GLU A 380 10.89 20.11 -5.81
CA GLU A 380 10.65 21.55 -6.07
C GLU A 380 10.05 22.30 -4.87
N LYS A 381 9.30 21.62 -3.99
CA LYS A 381 8.72 22.25 -2.78
C LYS A 381 9.75 22.54 -1.69
N GLY A 382 10.93 21.92 -1.77
CA GLY A 382 11.99 22.06 -0.78
C GLY A 382 11.74 21.27 0.51
N GLU A 383 12.82 20.97 1.21
CA GLU A 383 12.81 20.21 2.47
C GLU A 383 13.36 21.06 3.63
N PHE A 384 12.71 20.98 4.80
CA PHE A 384 13.17 21.63 6.03
C PHE A 384 14.15 20.71 6.77
N ALA A 385 15.16 21.28 7.44
CA ALA A 385 16.29 20.54 8.04
C ALA A 385 15.89 19.36 8.95
N ASN A 386 14.79 19.47 9.71
CA ASN A 386 14.35 18.44 10.67
C ASN A 386 13.37 17.42 10.08
N PHE A 387 13.07 17.48 8.78
CA PHE A 387 12.08 16.62 8.13
C PHE A 387 12.71 15.93 6.91
N LYS A 388 13.17 14.69 7.07
CA LYS A 388 13.91 13.92 6.04
C LYS A 388 12.97 13.12 5.13
N PHE A 389 11.99 13.77 4.51
CA PHE A 389 10.97 13.09 3.69
C PHE A 389 11.45 12.73 2.28
N GLN A 390 12.41 13.46 1.70
CA GLN A 390 12.92 13.17 0.36
C GLN A 390 13.56 11.77 0.34
N LYS A 391 14.20 11.39 1.45
CA LYS A 391 14.73 10.05 1.66
C LYS A 391 13.68 8.96 1.45
N ASP A 392 12.54 9.06 2.13
CA ASP A 392 11.46 8.07 2.02
C ASP A 392 10.78 8.11 0.65
N PHE A 393 10.75 9.28 0.00
CA PHE A 393 10.17 9.47 -1.33
C PHE A 393 11.02 8.85 -2.43
N LEU A 394 12.35 8.92 -2.34
CA LEU A 394 13.27 8.38 -3.33
C LEU A 394 13.64 6.91 -3.09
N ARG A 395 13.33 6.36 -1.92
CA ARG A 395 13.56 4.95 -1.57
C ARG A 395 13.01 3.93 -2.59
N PRO A 396 11.87 4.15 -3.26
CA PRO A 396 11.40 3.22 -4.28
C PRO A 396 12.35 3.04 -5.48
N PHE A 397 13.13 4.06 -5.88
CA PHE A 397 14.15 3.90 -6.94
C PHE A 397 15.23 2.90 -6.55
N GLU A 398 15.70 2.97 -5.29
CA GLU A 398 16.66 2.02 -4.73
C GLU A 398 16.08 0.60 -4.70
N HIS A 399 14.81 0.45 -4.29
CA HIS A 399 14.12 -0.83 -4.28
C HIS A 399 14.02 -1.45 -5.68
N ILE A 400 13.57 -0.67 -6.66
CA ILE A 400 13.38 -1.12 -8.04
C ILE A 400 14.72 -1.48 -8.68
N MET A 401 15.76 -0.66 -8.51
CA MET A 401 17.11 -0.95 -9.00
C MET A 401 17.64 -2.29 -8.45
N LYS A 402 17.45 -2.53 -7.15
CA LYS A 402 17.94 -3.74 -6.47
C LYS A 402 17.16 -5.01 -6.85
N LYS A 403 15.85 -4.91 -7.07
CA LYS A 403 14.98 -6.07 -7.27
C LYS A 403 14.73 -6.41 -8.73
N ASN A 404 14.89 -5.47 -9.66
CA ASN A 404 14.55 -5.67 -11.06
C ASN A 404 15.74 -6.23 -11.87
N ARG A 405 15.51 -7.29 -12.63
CA ARG A 405 16.52 -7.94 -13.48
C ARG A 405 16.52 -7.44 -14.92
N SER A 406 15.52 -6.69 -15.34
CA SER A 406 15.49 -6.09 -16.67
C SER A 406 16.53 -4.98 -16.78
N ARG A 407 17.41 -5.07 -17.78
CA ARG A 407 18.39 -4.03 -18.11
C ARG A 407 17.72 -2.70 -18.47
N THR A 408 16.58 -2.76 -19.17
CA THR A 408 15.80 -1.60 -19.59
C THR A 408 15.32 -0.81 -18.38
N ILE A 409 14.82 -1.53 -17.37
CA ILE A 409 14.29 -0.92 -16.14
C ILE A 409 15.41 -0.32 -15.29
N ARG A 410 16.54 -1.03 -15.13
CA ARG A 410 17.69 -0.52 -14.37
C ARG A 410 18.30 0.72 -15.03
N ASP A 411 18.47 0.71 -16.35
CA ASP A 411 18.90 1.89 -17.13
C ASP A 411 17.92 3.07 -16.94
N MET A 412 16.61 2.82 -17.01
CA MET A 412 15.60 3.85 -16.78
C MET A 412 15.67 4.45 -15.36
N VAL A 413 15.92 3.64 -14.33
CA VAL A 413 16.11 4.13 -12.95
C VAL A 413 17.29 5.11 -12.88
N VAL A 414 18.44 4.73 -13.45
CA VAL A 414 19.64 5.59 -13.46
C VAL A 414 19.37 6.88 -14.23
N ARG A 415 18.70 6.82 -15.38
CA ARG A 415 18.28 8.03 -16.15
C ARG A 415 17.38 8.95 -15.34
N CYS A 416 16.39 8.38 -14.64
CA CYS A 416 15.48 9.16 -13.80
C CYS A 416 16.25 9.92 -12.72
N ILE A 417 17.15 9.24 -12.00
CA ILE A 417 17.96 9.84 -10.94
C ILE A 417 18.94 10.87 -11.50
N ALA A 418 19.63 10.57 -12.61
CA ALA A 418 20.55 11.51 -13.25
C ALA A 418 19.84 12.80 -13.67
N GLN A 419 18.63 12.69 -14.23
CA GLN A 419 17.84 13.85 -14.58
C GLN A 419 17.42 14.68 -13.35
N MET A 420 17.05 14.03 -12.24
CA MET A 420 16.73 14.74 -10.99
C MET A 420 17.93 15.51 -10.47
N VAL A 421 19.12 14.91 -10.47
CA VAL A 421 20.37 15.59 -10.10
C VAL A 421 20.58 16.82 -10.98
N ASN A 422 20.53 16.67 -12.29
CA ASN A 422 20.77 17.76 -13.25
C ASN A 422 19.74 18.90 -13.14
N SER A 423 18.49 18.58 -12.79
CA SER A 423 17.40 19.57 -12.76
C SER A 423 17.21 20.22 -11.39
N GLN A 424 17.44 19.47 -10.31
CA GLN A 424 16.99 19.82 -8.97
C GLN A 424 18.10 19.77 -7.90
N ALA A 425 19.39 19.65 -8.26
CA ALA A 425 20.52 19.57 -7.30
C ALA A 425 20.42 20.51 -6.10
N LYS A 426 20.08 21.78 -6.32
CA LYS A 426 19.96 22.80 -5.26
C LYS A 426 18.84 22.54 -4.25
N ASN A 427 17.81 21.79 -4.63
CA ASN A 427 16.62 21.49 -3.85
C ASN A 427 16.69 20.12 -3.15
N ILE A 428 17.63 19.26 -3.58
CA ILE A 428 17.85 17.96 -2.96
C ILE A 428 18.57 18.16 -1.61
N ARG A 429 18.09 17.46 -0.59
CA ARG A 429 18.58 17.48 0.81
C ARG A 429 18.75 16.04 1.28
N SER A 430 17.85 15.49 2.10
CA SER A 430 17.94 14.10 2.58
C SER A 430 17.88 13.05 1.46
N GLY A 431 17.40 13.43 0.27
CA GLY A 431 17.37 12.56 -0.91
C GLY A 431 18.74 12.18 -1.48
N TRP A 432 19.80 12.94 -1.18
CA TRP A 432 21.16 12.65 -1.69
C TRP A 432 21.64 11.25 -1.29
N LYS A 433 21.27 10.78 -0.10
CA LYS A 433 21.61 9.43 0.36
C LYS A 433 21.05 8.34 -0.54
N ASN A 434 19.79 8.46 -0.97
CA ASN A 434 19.19 7.48 -1.89
C ASN A 434 19.77 7.57 -3.29
N ILE A 435 20.12 8.78 -3.75
CA ILE A 435 20.78 8.99 -5.06
C ILE A 435 22.11 8.24 -5.10
N PHE A 436 22.98 8.44 -4.10
CA PHE A 436 24.24 7.70 -4.03
C PHE A 436 24.02 6.21 -3.79
N SER A 437 22.98 5.80 -3.06
CA SER A 437 22.64 4.38 -2.93
C SER A 437 22.24 3.74 -4.26
N VAL A 438 21.49 4.44 -5.12
CA VAL A 438 21.14 3.95 -6.46
C VAL A 438 22.39 3.87 -7.34
N PHE A 439 23.24 4.90 -7.35
CA PHE A 439 24.49 4.86 -8.10
C PHE A 439 25.47 3.81 -7.58
N HIS A 440 25.49 3.53 -6.29
CA HIS A 440 26.28 2.45 -5.71
C HIS A 440 25.81 1.07 -6.22
N LEU A 441 24.50 0.85 -6.33
CA LEU A 441 23.97 -0.37 -6.96
C LEU A 441 24.33 -0.43 -8.46
N ALA A 442 24.21 0.69 -9.17
CA ALA A 442 24.58 0.82 -10.58
C ALA A 442 26.08 0.59 -10.81
N ALA A 443 26.95 0.98 -9.87
CA ALA A 443 28.39 0.81 -9.95
C ALA A 443 28.81 -0.66 -10.01
N SER A 444 28.00 -1.57 -9.44
CA SER A 444 28.21 -3.02 -9.49
C SER A 444 27.57 -3.71 -10.70
N ASP A 445 26.93 -2.97 -11.61
CA ASP A 445 26.29 -3.53 -12.80
C ASP A 445 27.34 -3.95 -13.85
N HIS A 446 26.93 -4.82 -14.78
CA HIS A 446 27.77 -5.31 -15.88
C HIS A 446 27.49 -4.57 -17.19
N GLU A 447 26.37 -3.86 -17.28
CA GLU A 447 26.00 -3.09 -18.47
C GLU A 447 26.74 -1.75 -18.48
N GLU A 448 27.58 -1.54 -19.49
CA GLU A 448 28.41 -0.33 -19.66
C GLU A 448 27.58 0.95 -19.61
N ALA A 449 26.45 1.01 -20.32
CA ALA A 449 25.60 2.20 -20.37
C ALA A 449 25.06 2.63 -18.99
N ILE A 450 24.77 1.66 -18.10
CA ILE A 450 24.26 1.91 -16.75
C ILE A 450 25.40 2.46 -15.87
N VAL A 451 26.55 1.79 -15.90
CA VAL A 451 27.74 2.15 -15.11
C VAL A 451 28.25 3.53 -15.55
N GLU A 452 28.39 3.74 -16.85
CA GLU A 452 28.90 4.98 -17.43
C GLU A 452 28.01 6.18 -17.05
N MET A 453 26.69 6.06 -17.19
CA MET A 453 25.77 7.15 -16.86
C MET A 453 25.79 7.50 -15.37
N ALA A 454 25.77 6.47 -14.50
CA ALA A 454 25.86 6.67 -13.06
C ALA A 454 27.19 7.30 -12.67
N PHE A 455 28.28 6.88 -13.30
CA PHE A 455 29.62 7.41 -13.06
C PHE A 455 29.78 8.86 -13.54
N GLN A 456 29.36 9.17 -14.77
CA GLN A 456 29.37 10.53 -15.32
C GLN A 456 28.60 11.50 -14.42
N THR A 457 27.42 11.07 -13.94
CA THR A 457 26.61 11.88 -13.02
C THR A 457 27.30 12.06 -11.66
N THR A 458 27.92 11.00 -11.13
CA THR A 458 28.70 11.07 -9.88
C THR A 458 29.90 11.99 -10.02
N GLY A 459 30.60 11.94 -11.16
CA GLY A 459 31.70 12.85 -11.50
C GLY A 459 31.23 14.31 -11.60
N HIS A 460 30.07 14.56 -12.21
CA HIS A 460 29.48 15.91 -12.22
C HIS A 460 29.15 16.41 -10.81
N ILE A 461 28.62 15.55 -9.93
CA ILE A 461 28.34 15.91 -8.55
C ILE A 461 29.63 16.34 -7.81
N VAL A 462 30.71 15.56 -7.91
CA VAL A 462 31.97 15.83 -7.20
C VAL A 462 32.73 17.01 -7.80
N ASN A 463 32.83 17.11 -9.13
CA ASN A 463 33.63 18.15 -9.78
C ASN A 463 32.91 19.50 -9.85
N ASN A 464 31.58 19.52 -10.02
CA ASN A 464 30.82 20.75 -10.21
C ASN A 464 29.97 21.08 -8.97
N LEU A 465 29.10 20.15 -8.54
CA LEU A 465 28.09 20.47 -7.52
C LEU A 465 28.67 20.62 -6.12
N TYR A 466 29.74 19.89 -5.76
CA TYR A 466 30.38 20.08 -4.44
C TYR A 466 30.93 21.50 -4.29
N SER A 467 31.54 22.08 -5.33
CA SER A 467 32.02 23.47 -5.27
C SER A 467 30.91 24.48 -4.91
N LEU A 468 29.70 24.27 -5.44
CA LEU A 468 28.55 25.16 -5.30
C LEU A 468 27.70 24.87 -4.05
N HIS A 469 27.54 23.60 -3.71
CA HIS A 469 26.46 23.11 -2.86
C HIS A 469 26.92 22.03 -1.85
N PHE A 470 28.21 21.97 -1.50
CA PHE A 470 28.70 20.94 -0.55
C PHE A 470 27.94 20.88 0.79
N ALA A 471 27.54 22.03 1.34
CA ALA A 471 26.87 22.10 2.65
C ALA A 471 25.58 21.27 2.73
N ILE A 472 24.83 21.19 1.62
CA ILE A 472 23.57 20.42 1.57
C ILE A 472 23.79 18.92 1.31
N MET A 473 25.01 18.53 0.92
CA MET A 473 25.41 17.17 0.57
C MET A 473 26.30 16.52 1.63
N VAL A 474 26.77 17.28 2.63
CA VAL A 474 27.72 16.81 3.66
C VAL A 474 27.20 15.56 4.39
N ASP A 475 25.88 15.47 4.60
CA ASP A 475 25.25 14.32 5.26
C ASP A 475 25.29 13.03 4.45
N SER A 476 25.46 13.13 3.13
CA SER A 476 25.56 12.00 2.20
C SER A 476 26.99 11.80 1.68
N PHE A 477 27.99 12.48 2.25
CA PHE A 477 29.37 12.38 1.83
C PHE A 477 29.91 10.95 1.93
N GLN A 478 29.63 10.26 3.04
CA GLN A 478 30.02 8.86 3.22
C GLN A 478 29.40 7.96 2.14
N ASP A 479 28.11 8.17 1.81
CA ASP A 479 27.43 7.41 0.77
C ASP A 479 28.09 7.68 -0.61
N ALA A 480 28.55 8.90 -0.88
CA ALA A 480 29.26 9.26 -2.10
C ALA A 480 30.63 8.59 -2.23
N VAL A 481 31.45 8.61 -1.16
CA VAL A 481 32.76 7.93 -1.14
C VAL A 481 32.58 6.42 -1.32
N LYS A 482 31.60 5.82 -0.63
CA LYS A 482 31.28 4.40 -0.79
C LYS A 482 30.82 4.06 -2.20
N CYS A 483 30.04 4.95 -2.83
CA CYS A 483 29.65 4.81 -4.24
C CYS A 483 30.88 4.82 -5.15
N LEU A 484 31.80 5.77 -4.99
CA LEU A 484 33.05 5.84 -5.75
C LEU A 484 33.94 4.61 -5.52
N SER A 485 34.00 4.10 -4.29
CA SER A 485 34.75 2.89 -4.00
C SER A 485 34.18 1.67 -4.70
N GLU A 486 32.87 1.59 -4.90
CA GLU A 486 32.27 0.47 -5.63
C GLU A 486 32.56 0.58 -7.14
N PHE A 487 32.56 1.78 -7.72
CA PHE A 487 33.05 2.00 -9.08
C PHE A 487 34.52 1.58 -9.24
N ALA A 488 35.36 1.90 -8.26
CA ALA A 488 36.76 1.48 -8.22
C ALA A 488 36.96 -0.04 -8.08
N CYS A 489 35.98 -0.74 -7.51
CA CYS A 489 36.03 -2.20 -7.36
C CYS A 489 35.46 -2.96 -8.56
N ASN A 490 34.85 -2.28 -9.54
CA ASN A 490 34.25 -2.95 -10.70
C ASN A 490 35.33 -3.36 -11.72
N ALA A 491 35.72 -4.63 -11.67
CA ALA A 491 36.78 -5.20 -12.50
C ALA A 491 36.48 -5.18 -14.01
N SER A 492 35.23 -4.97 -14.43
CA SER A 492 34.86 -4.85 -15.84
C SER A 492 35.24 -3.51 -16.46
N PHE A 493 35.43 -2.47 -15.64
CA PHE A 493 35.66 -1.08 -16.11
C PHE A 493 36.90 -0.47 -15.42
N PRO A 494 38.12 -0.84 -15.84
CA PRO A 494 39.36 -0.37 -15.21
C PRO A 494 39.59 1.15 -15.35
N ASP A 495 39.19 1.76 -16.48
CA ASP A 495 39.31 3.21 -16.68
C ASP A 495 38.41 3.99 -15.71
N THR A 496 37.16 3.54 -15.57
CA THR A 496 36.23 4.03 -14.54
C THR A 496 36.80 3.85 -13.15
N SER A 497 37.50 2.74 -12.90
CA SER A 497 38.10 2.47 -11.59
C SER A 497 39.20 3.48 -11.25
N MET A 498 40.08 3.78 -12.21
CA MET A 498 41.15 4.77 -12.04
C MET A 498 40.60 6.18 -11.82
N GLU A 499 39.58 6.57 -12.58
CA GLU A 499 38.95 7.89 -12.46
C GLU A 499 38.15 8.00 -11.15
N ALA A 500 37.52 6.93 -10.68
CA ALA A 500 36.86 6.89 -9.37
C ALA A 500 37.85 7.18 -8.23
N ILE A 501 39.05 6.58 -8.27
CA ILE A 501 40.12 6.87 -7.30
C ILE A 501 40.55 8.34 -7.37
N ARG A 502 40.64 8.92 -8.57
CA ARG A 502 40.94 10.36 -8.75
C ARG A 502 39.85 11.24 -8.13
N LEU A 503 38.58 10.87 -8.28
CA LEU A 503 37.46 11.58 -7.65
C LEU A 503 37.49 11.47 -6.12
N ILE A 504 37.83 10.29 -5.55
CA ILE A 504 38.02 10.14 -4.10
C ILE A 504 39.12 11.09 -3.60
N ARG A 505 40.23 11.24 -4.34
CA ARG A 505 41.27 12.23 -4.01
C ARG A 505 40.70 13.66 -4.00
N THR A 506 39.84 13.99 -4.96
CA THR A 506 39.20 15.31 -5.03
C THR A 506 38.24 15.51 -3.84
N CYS A 507 37.56 14.45 -3.37
CA CYS A 507 36.75 14.49 -2.15
C CYS A 507 37.57 14.88 -0.91
N ALA A 508 38.83 14.44 -0.81
CA ALA A 508 39.71 14.79 0.32
C ALA A 508 39.95 16.31 0.43
N ASP A 509 40.10 16.99 -0.71
CA ASP A 509 40.28 18.44 -0.74
C ASP A 509 39.06 19.18 -0.16
N TYR A 510 37.84 18.67 -0.39
CA TYR A 510 36.63 19.24 0.19
C TYR A 510 36.53 19.03 1.71
N VAL A 511 37.00 17.88 2.22
CA VAL A 511 37.08 17.63 3.67
C VAL A 511 38.06 18.62 4.33
N HIS A 512 39.23 18.82 3.70
CA HIS A 512 40.25 19.73 4.20
C HIS A 512 39.83 21.21 4.14
N GLN A 513 39.20 21.65 3.03
CA GLN A 513 38.83 23.04 2.84
C GLN A 513 37.63 23.47 3.70
N LYS A 514 36.72 22.55 4.05
CA LYS A 514 35.47 22.88 4.74
C LYS A 514 35.17 21.97 5.96
N PRO A 515 36.10 21.82 6.93
CA PRO A 515 35.90 20.94 8.09
C PRO A 515 34.75 21.39 9.00
N GLN A 516 34.46 22.70 9.02
CA GLN A 516 33.42 23.33 9.84
C GLN A 516 32.01 22.81 9.49
N LEU A 517 31.75 22.48 8.22
CA LEU A 517 30.43 22.01 7.77
C LEU A 517 30.03 20.65 8.38
N TYR A 518 31.01 19.84 8.76
CA TYR A 518 30.75 18.58 9.47
C TYR A 518 30.31 18.80 10.92
N SER A 519 30.55 20.00 11.46
CA SER A 519 30.24 20.36 12.84
C SER A 519 28.82 20.92 12.99
N GLU A 520 28.34 21.74 12.03
CA GLU A 520 27.09 22.51 12.15
C GLU A 520 25.79 21.71 11.89
N TYR A 521 25.84 20.63 11.10
CA TYR A 521 24.64 19.98 10.56
C TYR A 521 24.10 18.76 11.34
N CYS A 522 24.44 18.61 12.63
CA CYS A 522 23.95 17.45 13.41
C CYS A 522 23.43 17.80 14.81
N LEU A 523 22.12 17.62 14.99
CA LEU A 523 21.41 17.61 16.27
C LEU A 523 21.12 16.18 16.79
N GLU A 524 21.41 15.12 16.03
CA GLU A 524 20.92 13.76 16.32
C GLU A 524 21.96 12.79 16.94
N ASP A 525 23.27 12.97 16.73
CA ASP A 525 24.32 12.13 17.35
C ASP A 525 25.10 12.90 18.42
N GLY A 526 24.60 12.85 19.66
CA GLY A 526 25.26 13.42 20.84
C GLY A 526 26.46 12.62 21.37
N SER A 527 26.90 11.57 20.66
CA SER A 527 27.96 10.66 21.09
C SER A 527 29.37 11.06 20.64
N VAL A 528 29.49 11.95 19.65
CA VAL A 528 30.78 12.35 19.05
C VAL A 528 31.04 13.83 19.30
N SER A 529 32.22 14.14 19.87
CA SER A 529 32.70 15.51 20.06
C SER A 529 32.63 16.28 18.74
N GLU A 530 32.22 17.55 18.77
CA GLU A 530 32.16 18.40 17.56
C GLU A 530 33.48 18.39 16.80
N GLU A 531 34.58 18.38 17.55
CA GLU A 531 35.93 18.36 17.04
C GLU A 531 36.26 17.11 16.22
N ASP A 532 35.65 15.96 16.54
CA ASP A 532 35.90 14.66 15.90
C ASP A 532 34.93 14.35 14.74
N ARG A 533 33.93 15.19 14.51
CA ARG A 533 32.94 14.97 13.45
C ARG A 533 33.57 14.98 12.06
N ALA A 534 34.54 15.86 11.82
CA ALA A 534 35.29 15.90 10.56
C ALA A 534 36.06 14.60 10.30
N TRP A 535 36.57 13.96 11.35
CA TRP A 535 37.21 12.65 11.25
C TRP A 535 36.20 11.55 10.94
N VAL A 536 35.19 11.38 11.79
CA VAL A 536 34.23 10.26 11.69
C VAL A 536 33.40 10.32 10.41
N ARG A 537 33.05 11.52 9.92
CA ARG A 537 32.14 11.70 8.78
C ARG A 537 32.85 12.05 7.48
N GLY A 538 34.09 12.53 7.54
CA GLY A 538 34.87 12.99 6.40
C GLY A 538 36.09 12.09 6.15
N TRP A 539 37.13 12.27 6.96
CA TRP A 539 38.43 11.64 6.75
C TRP A 539 38.40 10.11 6.89
N PHE A 540 37.82 9.59 7.97
CA PHE A 540 37.82 8.16 8.26
C PHE A 540 37.10 7.34 7.17
N PRO A 541 35.87 7.67 6.74
CA PRO A 541 35.22 6.96 5.63
C PRO A 541 36.04 7.01 4.34
N LEU A 542 36.67 8.14 4.03
CA LEU A 542 37.48 8.31 2.82
C LEU A 542 38.71 7.39 2.82
N LEU A 543 39.48 7.40 3.91
CA LEU A 543 40.70 6.60 4.04
C LEU A 543 40.37 5.11 4.18
N PHE A 544 39.28 4.79 4.88
CA PHE A 544 38.79 3.43 5.02
C PHE A 544 38.38 2.83 3.66
N GLU A 545 37.57 3.53 2.86
CA GLU A 545 37.15 3.02 1.56
C GLU A 545 38.36 2.87 0.60
N LEU A 546 39.34 3.78 0.62
CA LEU A 546 40.60 3.58 -0.12
C LEU A 546 41.35 2.32 0.32
N SER A 547 41.41 2.05 1.63
CA SER A 547 42.01 0.80 2.15
C SER A 547 41.25 -0.45 1.69
N CYS A 548 39.93 -0.36 1.56
CA CYS A 548 39.09 -1.43 1.01
C CYS A 548 39.41 -1.68 -0.48
N ILE A 549 39.59 -0.63 -1.29
CA ILE A 549 39.99 -0.75 -2.70
C ILE A 549 41.35 -1.44 -2.81
N VAL A 550 42.32 -1.03 -1.98
CA VAL A 550 43.65 -1.68 -1.93
C VAL A 550 43.50 -3.18 -1.66
N SER A 551 42.58 -3.56 -0.77
CA SER A 551 42.40 -4.96 -0.37
C SER A 551 41.61 -5.80 -1.38
N ARG A 552 40.68 -5.19 -2.14
CA ARG A 552 39.72 -5.89 -3.01
C ARG A 552 40.12 -5.94 -4.49
N CYS A 553 40.98 -5.04 -4.96
CA CYS A 553 41.22 -4.83 -6.38
C CYS A 553 42.50 -5.49 -6.92
N LYS A 554 42.57 -5.61 -8.25
CA LYS A 554 43.77 -6.08 -9.00
C LYS A 554 44.94 -5.10 -8.87
N LEU A 555 46.14 -5.59 -9.20
CA LEU A 555 47.42 -4.90 -9.01
C LEU A 555 47.42 -3.42 -9.42
N ASP A 556 46.95 -3.07 -10.62
CA ASP A 556 47.03 -1.69 -11.14
C ASP A 556 46.16 -0.72 -10.33
N VAL A 557 44.89 -1.09 -10.12
CA VAL A 557 43.91 -0.30 -9.35
C VAL A 557 44.32 -0.22 -7.88
N ARG A 558 44.78 -1.34 -7.32
CA ARG A 558 45.30 -1.43 -5.95
C ARG A 558 46.50 -0.52 -5.73
N THR A 559 47.48 -0.58 -6.63
CA THR A 559 48.69 0.27 -6.56
C THR A 559 48.30 1.74 -6.63
N ARG A 560 47.37 2.11 -7.53
CA ARG A 560 46.90 3.48 -7.64
C ARG A 560 46.15 3.95 -6.39
N ALA A 561 45.27 3.13 -5.83
CA ALA A 561 44.55 3.44 -4.60
C ALA A 561 45.51 3.62 -3.42
N LEU A 562 46.54 2.77 -3.33
CA LEU A 562 47.58 2.87 -2.30
C LEU A 562 48.35 4.18 -2.42
N THR A 563 48.79 4.55 -3.64
CA THR A 563 49.45 5.83 -3.88
C THR A 563 48.57 7.00 -3.46
N VAL A 564 47.29 7.01 -3.86
CA VAL A 564 46.37 8.10 -3.53
C VAL A 564 46.08 8.17 -2.04
N LEU A 565 45.92 7.04 -1.35
CA LEU A 565 45.76 6.98 0.11
C LEU A 565 46.91 7.70 0.82
N PHE A 566 48.16 7.34 0.49
CA PHE A 566 49.33 7.95 1.11
C PHE A 566 49.61 9.36 0.61
N GLU A 567 49.27 9.72 -0.64
CA GLU A 567 49.30 11.12 -1.11
C GLU A 567 48.39 12.01 -0.25
N ILE A 568 47.16 11.55 0.05
CA ILE A 568 46.20 12.27 0.88
C ILE A 568 46.74 12.45 2.29
N VAL A 569 47.25 11.38 2.90
CA VAL A 569 47.82 11.44 4.26
C VAL A 569 49.05 12.35 4.30
N LYS A 570 49.92 12.32 3.29
CA LYS A 570 51.09 13.21 3.20
C LYS A 570 50.70 14.68 3.03
N THR A 571 49.67 14.95 2.23
CA THR A 571 49.24 16.32 1.89
C THR A 571 48.41 16.97 2.99
N HIS A 572 47.54 16.19 3.65
CA HIS A 572 46.53 16.72 4.58
C HIS A 572 46.75 16.28 6.03
N GLY A 573 47.81 15.51 6.32
CA GLY A 573 48.10 14.98 7.66
C GLY A 573 48.34 16.05 8.73
N ASP A 574 48.78 17.25 8.35
CA ASP A 574 48.90 18.40 9.27
C ASP A 574 47.56 18.77 9.94
N ALA A 575 46.43 18.45 9.30
CA ALA A 575 45.10 18.70 9.85
C ALA A 575 44.65 17.61 10.85
N PHE A 576 45.42 16.52 11.02
CA PHE A 576 45.01 15.38 11.84
C PHE A 576 45.42 15.53 13.30
N ARG A 577 44.52 15.13 14.19
CA ARG A 577 44.76 15.11 15.64
C ARG A 577 45.52 13.85 16.06
N PRO A 578 46.26 13.86 17.18
CA PRO A 578 47.05 12.71 17.64
C PRO A 578 46.25 11.40 17.77
N HIS A 579 44.99 11.44 18.22
CA HIS A 579 44.17 10.25 18.32
C HIS A 579 43.64 9.75 16.97
N TRP A 580 43.42 10.64 15.99
CA TRP A 580 43.04 10.25 14.63
C TRP A 580 44.17 9.48 13.93
N TRP A 581 45.42 9.85 14.21
CA TRP A 581 46.58 9.08 13.74
C TRP A 581 46.56 7.65 14.26
N LYS A 582 46.16 7.41 15.51
CA LYS A 582 46.02 6.04 16.04
C LYS A 582 44.98 5.24 15.27
N ASP A 583 43.80 5.83 15.05
CA ASP A 583 42.72 5.20 14.27
C ASP A 583 43.17 4.90 12.83
N LEU A 584 43.87 5.85 12.20
CA LEU A 584 44.39 5.69 10.85
C LEU A 584 45.37 4.51 10.76
N PHE A 585 46.34 4.44 11.67
CA PHE A 585 47.33 3.37 11.65
C PHE A 585 46.70 2.00 11.95
N GLN A 586 45.62 1.92 12.73
CA GLN A 586 44.85 0.68 12.84
C GLN A 586 44.25 0.23 11.50
N VAL A 587 43.79 1.17 10.66
CA VAL A 587 43.30 0.86 9.30
C VAL A 587 44.45 0.50 8.36
N LEU A 588 45.55 1.27 8.39
CA LEU A 588 46.72 1.01 7.55
C LEU A 588 47.36 -0.34 7.86
N PHE A 589 47.44 -0.75 9.13
CA PHE A 589 48.00 -2.04 9.50
C PHE A 589 47.16 -3.22 9.00
N ARG A 590 45.84 -3.06 8.82
CA ARG A 590 44.99 -4.10 8.21
C ARG A 590 45.34 -4.37 6.75
N ILE A 591 46.00 -3.45 6.05
CA ILE A 591 46.50 -3.70 4.69
C ILE A 591 47.51 -4.88 4.69
N PHE A 592 48.21 -5.10 5.80
CA PHE A 592 49.14 -6.22 5.96
C PHE A 592 48.50 -7.51 6.46
N ASP A 593 47.19 -7.54 6.74
CA ASP A 593 46.54 -8.79 7.16
C ASP A 593 46.61 -9.88 6.09
N ASN A 594 46.73 -9.52 4.81
CA ASN A 594 46.97 -10.45 3.71
C ASN A 594 48.31 -11.22 3.85
N MET A 595 49.24 -10.78 4.69
CA MET A 595 50.44 -11.55 5.05
C MET A 595 50.13 -12.83 5.84
N LYS A 596 48.96 -12.89 6.49
CA LYS A 596 48.49 -14.05 7.28
C LYS A 596 47.91 -15.18 6.41
N LEU A 597 47.77 -14.98 5.10
CA LEU A 597 47.31 -16.03 4.18
C LEU A 597 48.36 -17.17 4.09
N PRO A 598 47.95 -18.42 3.86
CA PRO A 598 48.88 -19.54 3.66
C PRO A 598 49.89 -19.28 2.53
N GLU A 599 51.13 -19.73 2.69
CA GLU A 599 52.26 -19.44 1.77
C GLU A 599 52.06 -19.93 0.33
N HIS A 600 51.16 -20.89 0.10
CA HIS A 600 50.93 -21.50 -1.20
C HIS A 600 50.03 -20.71 -2.16
N HIS A 601 49.55 -19.53 -1.76
CA HIS A 601 48.77 -18.67 -2.65
C HIS A 601 49.69 -17.80 -3.52
N THR A 602 49.62 -17.98 -4.84
CA THR A 602 50.30 -17.13 -5.85
C THR A 602 49.98 -15.64 -5.65
N GLU A 603 48.75 -15.32 -5.26
CA GLU A 603 48.33 -13.96 -4.92
C GLU A 603 49.11 -13.38 -3.73
N LYS A 604 49.53 -14.20 -2.76
CA LYS A 604 50.36 -13.76 -1.63
C LYS A 604 51.75 -13.33 -2.10
N ALA A 605 52.38 -14.09 -3.01
CA ALA A 605 53.70 -13.75 -3.53
C ALA A 605 53.69 -12.43 -4.33
N GLU A 606 52.68 -12.22 -5.18
CA GLU A 606 52.48 -10.95 -5.89
C GLU A 606 52.23 -9.80 -4.92
N TRP A 607 51.36 -10.01 -3.92
CA TRP A 607 51.05 -9.01 -2.90
C TRP A 607 52.29 -8.59 -2.11
N MET A 608 53.09 -9.56 -1.66
CA MET A 608 54.32 -9.33 -0.91
C MET A 608 55.36 -8.55 -1.70
N THR A 609 55.54 -8.90 -2.98
CA THR A 609 56.58 -8.29 -3.83
C THR A 609 56.20 -6.91 -4.35
N THR A 610 54.90 -6.61 -4.49
CA THR A 610 54.41 -5.34 -5.05
C THR A 610 53.83 -4.40 -3.99
N THR A 611 52.69 -4.79 -3.41
CA THR A 611 51.82 -3.91 -2.63
C THR A 611 52.35 -3.73 -1.22
N CYS A 612 52.86 -4.81 -0.61
CA CYS A 612 53.49 -4.76 0.70
C CYS A 612 54.73 -3.87 0.69
N ASN A 613 55.62 -4.05 -0.28
CA ASN A 613 56.80 -3.20 -0.44
C ASN A 613 56.43 -1.73 -0.60
N HIS A 614 55.49 -1.41 -1.50
CA HIS A 614 55.03 -0.04 -1.70
C HIS A 614 54.39 0.55 -0.43
N ALA A 615 53.55 -0.21 0.28
CA ALA A 615 52.94 0.23 1.53
C ALA A 615 53.98 0.50 2.62
N LEU A 616 55.00 -0.35 2.74
CA LEU A 616 56.10 -0.16 3.71
C LEU A 616 56.86 1.14 3.43
N TYR A 617 57.28 1.39 2.18
CA TYR A 617 57.94 2.64 1.84
C TYR A 617 57.06 3.86 2.12
N ALA A 618 55.77 3.78 1.75
CA ALA A 618 54.84 4.89 1.97
C ALA A 618 54.56 5.15 3.46
N ILE A 619 54.54 4.11 4.32
CA ILE A 619 54.45 4.27 5.77
C ILE A 619 55.71 4.92 6.33
N VAL A 620 56.89 4.52 5.88
CA VAL A 620 58.16 5.14 6.29
C VAL A 620 58.19 6.61 5.90
N ASP A 621 57.73 6.97 4.70
CA ASP A 621 57.61 8.36 4.26
C ASP A 621 56.70 9.18 5.19
N VAL A 622 55.48 8.68 5.47
CA VAL A 622 54.54 9.36 6.38
C VAL A 622 55.10 9.47 7.79
N PHE A 623 55.72 8.40 8.30
CA PHE A 623 56.33 8.39 9.62
C PHE A 623 57.49 9.38 9.74
N THR A 624 58.29 9.51 8.68
CA THR A 624 59.40 10.46 8.63
C THR A 624 58.90 11.90 8.56
N GLN A 625 57.86 12.16 7.74
CA GLN A 625 57.29 13.50 7.59
C GLN A 625 56.60 13.98 8.87
N TYR A 626 55.87 13.10 9.57
CA TYR A 626 55.10 13.43 10.77
C TYR A 626 55.71 12.85 12.06
N PHE A 627 57.04 12.71 12.10
CA PHE A 627 57.75 12.05 13.20
C PHE A 627 57.45 12.66 14.56
N ASP A 628 57.34 13.99 14.65
CA ASP A 628 57.08 14.70 15.90
C ASP A 628 55.74 14.31 16.55
N VAL A 629 54.75 13.94 15.73
CA VAL A 629 53.42 13.50 16.20
C VAL A 629 53.39 11.98 16.36
N LEU A 630 53.88 11.25 15.36
CA LEU A 630 53.77 9.78 15.29
C LEU A 630 54.77 9.07 16.18
N GLY A 631 55.95 9.64 16.41
CA GLY A 631 56.99 9.07 17.24
C GLY A 631 56.46 8.73 18.64
N PRO A 632 55.98 9.71 19.43
CA PRO A 632 55.42 9.45 20.76
C PRO A 632 54.22 8.48 20.77
N LEU A 633 53.44 8.45 19.68
CA LEU A 633 52.22 7.65 19.58
C LEU A 633 52.49 6.17 19.26
N LEU A 634 53.44 5.90 18.37
CA LEU A 634 53.63 4.58 17.76
C LEU A 634 54.94 3.90 18.17
N LEU A 635 56.00 4.64 18.56
CA LEU A 635 57.29 4.02 18.93
C LEU A 635 57.14 3.08 20.13
N SER A 636 56.31 3.45 21.11
CA SER A 636 56.09 2.59 22.28
C SER A 636 55.49 1.23 21.88
N ASP A 637 54.48 1.23 21.01
CA ASP A 637 53.86 -0.01 20.49
C ASP A 637 54.82 -0.79 19.57
N LEU A 638 55.59 -0.09 18.72
CA LEU A 638 56.60 -0.70 17.85
C LEU A 638 57.73 -1.35 18.64
N TYR A 639 58.23 -0.70 19.69
CA TYR A 639 59.27 -1.26 20.58
C TYR A 639 58.77 -2.43 21.43
N VAL A 640 57.46 -2.54 21.66
CA VAL A 640 56.86 -3.70 22.36
C VAL A 640 56.68 -4.89 21.41
N GLN A 641 56.58 -4.65 20.10
CA GLN A 641 56.42 -5.69 19.07
C GLN A 641 57.75 -6.23 18.53
N LEU A 642 58.84 -5.45 18.64
CA LEU A 642 60.23 -5.83 18.37
C LEU A 642 60.82 -6.55 19.60
#